data_AF-A0A7Y8CBY4-F1
#
_entry.id   AF-A0A7Y8CBY4-F1
#
_cell.length_a   1.000
_cell.length_b   1.000
_cell.length_c   1.000
_cell.angle_alpha   90.00
_cell.angle_beta   90.00
_cell.angle_gamma   90.00
#
_symmetry.space_group_name_H-M   'P 1'
#
loop_
_entity.id
_entity.type
_entity.pdbx_description
1 polymer ?
#
loop_
_entity_poly.entity_id
_entity_poly.type
_entity_poly.pdbx_seq_one_letter_code
_entity_poly.pdbx_strand_id
1 'polypeptide(L)'
;MAFAKNFSGRCTPRKLSAAQIIEEMVAGYEATLAQSRSLRDLALDRFSLKRNLIAVLDRCKSFPLLRKFSKTEIEILSRESEVFLAQRRVIKNYQQAVAERDARLANINPSEAEQDVVDRDVNKVLIAREAQVELLNTELSNCVGRVARLEGELESCSSNMETFNMTRADWEAKLAAAPVRTAKQEEKAPHANLDSKGQRARLAVSNGLLCEQEARIARLSDELALANQELQDASYSRRQVTQESTRRIAELERLLALSRQELMSTLDSTSWKITAPFRRLGRWCRLQAAYMKVLLDNSVFVLRQQGVVPFVRRATGFLLRWRQRKTASLKLARFNKAESSVLAVDAPLVSFVIPIYDRVEVLREAVNSALAQTQQVFEVILVADGSPLQTLTVIEEFRDNPLVRIFKFPTSSGNAVRGRNKGILEAKGKYIAFLDSDDIAAVDRLEVCLPVLESGVDVVYGGWRALLDGTRAIDGLVNGQVVYSPDCSLEMLEKTCVPCQSTVMVRRDTLLRCGLLKHRMEYREDHELWLRLAYHGAKFKAIPYVLTDLRLHAGNNELNFKNDDSHWQSLLRDEYRKKGPSPKKVAFLLAGLGISGGAAVALKHVSLLLDEGHDAFVIDLGGQGDIDWYGNPAIRVYRLNELSACGIDNIDMLFATFWTTVEWLEKIPAGRKLYLVQSDERLFYEDSALKRRVAQTYGKDIEYIGIANWIVDFLRDEFGRSVVYLPNGIDAALFYPDVPLSEKNPQCPRVLIEGPVSVPFKGVADAYAAVSELDCELWVVSSDGVPEPHWRVDRFFQKVRQEDMRRIYSSCDILLKMSRIESFAYPPLEAMACGCSVVVMEVKGGIEYAVDGENVLKVGSGDVLAARSAVRRLMDDDGLRDRLRNSGFRTVRNWSWEPARKVLSQLTES
;
A
#
# COMPACT_ATOMS: atom_id res chain seq x y z
N MET A 1 -42.40 -41.41 -25.38
CA MET A 1 -43.83 -41.09 -25.52
C MET A 1 -44.60 -40.99 -24.18
N ALA A 2 -43.94 -40.66 -23.05
CA ALA A 2 -44.61 -40.44 -21.76
C ALA A 2 -44.40 -39.03 -21.17
N PHE A 3 -43.83 -38.09 -21.95
CA PHE A 3 -43.50 -36.73 -21.47
C PHE A 3 -44.42 -35.62 -22.02
N ALA A 4 -45.43 -35.98 -22.83
CA ALA A 4 -46.22 -35.03 -23.62
C ALA A 4 -47.57 -34.61 -23.01
N LYS A 5 -47.83 -34.82 -21.71
CA LYS A 5 -49.17 -34.60 -21.12
C LYS A 5 -49.31 -33.52 -20.05
N ASN A 6 -48.24 -32.85 -19.62
CA ASN A 6 -48.33 -31.87 -18.51
C ASN A 6 -48.22 -30.38 -18.90
N PHE A 7 -48.24 -30.03 -20.20
CA PHE A 7 -48.30 -28.62 -20.62
C PHE A 7 -49.37 -28.39 -21.70
N SER A 8 -50.62 -28.69 -21.37
CA SER A 8 -51.79 -28.11 -22.03
C SER A 8 -52.60 -27.33 -21.00
N GLY A 9 -52.13 -26.14 -20.66
CA GLY A 9 -52.83 -25.19 -19.79
C GLY A 9 -52.24 -23.81 -19.98
N ARG A 10 -53.05 -22.88 -20.50
CA ARG A 10 -52.65 -21.51 -20.84
C ARG A 10 -52.04 -20.80 -19.62
N CYS A 11 -50.74 -20.53 -19.67
CA CYS A 11 -50.08 -19.49 -18.89
C CYS A 11 -49.13 -18.75 -19.82
N THR A 12 -49.17 -17.42 -19.75
CA THR A 12 -48.35 -16.47 -20.50
C THR A 12 -46.84 -16.77 -20.39
N PRO A 13 -46.02 -16.40 -21.38
CA PRO A 13 -44.62 -16.78 -21.42
C PRO A 13 -43.84 -16.05 -20.30
N ARG A 14 -43.48 -16.79 -19.24
CA ARG A 14 -42.40 -16.39 -18.34
C ARG A 14 -41.10 -16.36 -19.16
N LYS A 15 -40.40 -15.23 -19.15
CA LYS A 15 -39.02 -15.13 -19.65
C LYS A 15 -38.16 -16.12 -18.85
N LEU A 16 -37.79 -17.24 -19.48
CA LEU A 16 -36.79 -18.15 -18.93
C LEU A 16 -35.42 -17.47 -19.00
N SER A 17 -34.65 -17.56 -17.93
CA SER A 17 -33.30 -17.00 -17.85
C SER A 17 -32.30 -17.82 -18.69
N ALA A 18 -31.21 -17.21 -19.12
CA ALA A 18 -30.13 -17.89 -19.86
C ALA A 18 -29.60 -19.11 -19.09
N ALA A 19 -29.55 -19.05 -17.76
CA ALA A 19 -29.15 -20.15 -16.88
C ALA A 19 -30.09 -21.37 -17.00
N GLN A 20 -31.41 -21.15 -17.09
CA GLN A 20 -32.38 -22.24 -17.22
C GLN A 20 -32.32 -22.92 -18.59
N ILE A 21 -32.04 -22.16 -19.65
CA ILE A 21 -31.83 -22.71 -21.00
C ILE A 21 -30.58 -23.58 -21.04
N ILE A 22 -29.50 -23.16 -20.35
CA ILE A 22 -28.26 -23.91 -20.24
C ILE A 22 -28.47 -25.21 -19.44
N GLU A 23 -29.20 -25.16 -18.33
CA GLU A 23 -29.51 -26.36 -17.54
C GLU A 23 -30.30 -27.40 -18.33
N GLU A 24 -31.31 -26.97 -19.11
CA GLU A 24 -32.08 -27.89 -19.95
C GLU A 24 -31.26 -28.44 -21.13
N MET A 25 -30.36 -27.64 -21.72
CA MET A 25 -29.45 -28.11 -22.77
C MET A 25 -28.42 -29.13 -22.24
N VAL A 26 -27.88 -28.90 -21.04
CA VAL A 26 -26.94 -29.81 -20.37
C VAL A 26 -27.63 -31.12 -20.01
N ALA A 27 -28.86 -31.05 -19.48
CA ALA A 27 -29.64 -32.24 -19.16
C ALA A 27 -29.97 -33.08 -20.41
N GLY A 28 -30.31 -32.44 -21.53
CA GLY A 28 -30.53 -33.11 -22.82
C GLY A 28 -29.26 -33.75 -23.40
N TYR A 29 -28.11 -33.08 -23.24
CA TYR A 29 -26.80 -33.57 -23.68
C TYR A 29 -26.33 -34.78 -22.87
N GLU A 30 -26.48 -34.74 -21.54
CA GLU A 30 -26.17 -35.85 -20.64
C GLU A 30 -27.04 -37.09 -20.92
N ALA A 31 -28.34 -36.89 -21.18
CA ALA A 31 -29.26 -37.97 -21.53
C ALA A 31 -28.91 -38.64 -22.88
N THR A 32 -28.39 -37.86 -23.84
CA THR A 32 -27.99 -38.36 -25.17
C THR A 32 -26.67 -39.13 -25.12
N LEU A 33 -25.71 -38.66 -24.32
CA LEU A 33 -24.44 -39.36 -24.06
C LEU A 33 -24.65 -40.68 -23.30
N ALA A 34 -25.65 -40.74 -22.43
CA ALA A 34 -26.01 -41.98 -21.73
C ALA A 34 -26.50 -43.08 -22.68
N GLN A 35 -27.07 -42.75 -23.84
CA GLN A 35 -27.71 -43.72 -24.74
C GLN A 35 -26.84 -44.21 -25.91
N SER A 36 -25.74 -43.53 -26.24
CA SER A 36 -24.85 -43.95 -27.34
C SER A 36 -23.40 -44.11 -26.90
N ARG A 37 -22.87 -45.32 -27.04
CA ARG A 37 -21.48 -45.65 -26.70
C ARG A 37 -20.50 -44.93 -27.63
N SER A 38 -20.83 -44.76 -28.92
CA SER A 38 -19.94 -44.09 -29.89
C SER A 38 -19.78 -42.58 -29.66
N LEU A 39 -20.78 -41.93 -29.05
CA LEU A 39 -20.69 -40.50 -28.72
C LEU A 39 -19.88 -40.24 -27.45
N ARG A 40 -19.80 -41.21 -26.54
CA ARG A 40 -18.92 -41.13 -25.36
C ARG A 40 -17.45 -41.18 -25.74
N ASP A 41 -17.10 -42.03 -26.70
CA ASP A 41 -15.71 -42.19 -27.13
C ASP A 41 -15.22 -40.97 -27.94
N LEU A 42 -16.12 -40.25 -28.63
CA LEU A 42 -15.80 -38.99 -29.30
C LEU A 42 -15.63 -37.79 -28.35
N ALA A 43 -16.20 -37.83 -27.14
CA ALA A 43 -16.21 -36.72 -26.18
C ALA A 43 -14.90 -36.57 -25.37
N LEU A 44 -13.95 -37.49 -25.54
CA LEU A 44 -12.70 -37.54 -24.77
C LEU A 44 -11.52 -36.79 -25.43
N ASP A 45 -11.71 -36.22 -26.61
CA ASP A 45 -10.66 -35.45 -27.30
C ASP A 45 -10.83 -33.93 -27.09
N ARG A 46 -9.80 -33.28 -26.55
CA ARG A 46 -9.82 -31.89 -26.02
C ARG A 46 -10.08 -30.81 -27.08
N PHE A 47 -9.92 -31.12 -28.37
CA PHE A 47 -10.16 -30.19 -29.48
C PHE A 47 -11.57 -30.30 -30.09
N SER A 48 -12.45 -31.16 -29.57
CA SER A 48 -13.70 -31.54 -30.25
C SER A 48 -14.99 -30.90 -29.71
N LEU A 49 -14.98 -30.21 -28.55
CA LEU A 49 -16.23 -29.73 -27.92
C LEU A 49 -16.99 -28.73 -28.81
N LYS A 50 -16.29 -27.75 -29.41
CA LYS A 50 -16.87 -26.78 -30.37
C LYS A 50 -17.46 -27.47 -31.61
N ARG A 51 -16.78 -28.51 -32.12
CA ARG A 51 -17.20 -29.27 -33.31
C ARG A 51 -18.40 -30.18 -33.02
N ASN A 52 -18.43 -30.77 -31.83
CA ASN A 52 -19.50 -31.65 -31.35
C ASN A 52 -20.76 -30.86 -30.96
N LEU A 53 -20.62 -29.67 -30.38
CA LEU A 53 -21.73 -28.76 -30.10
C LEU A 53 -22.39 -28.29 -31.40
N ILE A 54 -21.58 -27.92 -32.40
CA ILE A 54 -22.07 -27.56 -33.75
C ILE A 54 -22.77 -28.74 -34.42
N ALA A 55 -22.23 -29.96 -34.34
CA ALA A 55 -22.85 -31.16 -34.92
C ALA A 55 -24.17 -31.58 -34.23
N VAL A 56 -24.29 -31.35 -32.92
CA VAL A 56 -25.55 -31.56 -32.16
C VAL A 56 -26.57 -30.46 -32.52
N LEU A 57 -26.12 -29.21 -32.64
CA LEU A 57 -26.98 -28.09 -33.07
C LEU A 57 -27.46 -28.25 -34.53
N ASP A 58 -26.64 -28.82 -35.42
CA ASP A 58 -27.01 -29.10 -36.82
C ASP A 58 -27.99 -30.28 -36.97
N ARG A 59 -27.99 -31.23 -36.01
CA ARG A 59 -28.97 -32.34 -35.94
C ARG A 59 -30.26 -31.96 -35.23
N CYS A 60 -30.23 -30.98 -34.32
CA CYS A 60 -31.38 -30.51 -33.54
C CYS A 60 -32.10 -29.30 -34.18
N LYS A 61 -32.23 -29.28 -35.52
CA LYS A 61 -32.84 -28.19 -36.33
C LYS A 61 -34.31 -27.86 -36.03
N SER A 62 -34.93 -28.47 -35.03
CA SER A 62 -36.33 -28.29 -34.65
C SER A 62 -36.58 -27.45 -33.39
N PHE A 63 -35.56 -26.87 -32.75
CA PHE A 63 -35.74 -25.99 -31.58
C PHE A 63 -35.77 -24.48 -31.95
N PRO A 64 -36.91 -23.77 -31.79
CA PRO A 64 -37.07 -22.38 -32.26
C PRO A 64 -36.26 -21.31 -31.50
N LEU A 65 -35.83 -21.60 -30.27
CA LEU A 65 -35.18 -20.64 -29.37
C LEU A 65 -33.69 -20.38 -29.68
N LEU A 66 -33.04 -21.26 -30.45
CA LEU A 66 -31.59 -21.22 -30.66
C LEU A 66 -31.14 -20.42 -31.90
N ARG A 67 -32.06 -19.80 -32.64
CA ARG A 67 -31.73 -19.00 -33.84
C ARG A 67 -31.17 -17.59 -33.57
N LYS A 68 -31.04 -17.16 -32.30
CA LYS A 68 -30.75 -15.76 -31.94
C LYS A 68 -29.38 -15.47 -31.33
N PHE A 69 -28.55 -16.48 -31.07
CA PHE A 69 -27.24 -16.25 -30.45
C PHE A 69 -26.16 -15.94 -31.49
N SER A 70 -25.39 -14.89 -31.25
CA SER A 70 -24.22 -14.52 -32.03
C SER A 70 -23.05 -15.49 -31.79
N LYS A 71 -22.11 -15.52 -32.72
CA LYS A 71 -20.92 -16.40 -32.67
C LYS A 71 -20.08 -16.18 -31.39
N THR A 72 -20.09 -14.95 -30.87
CA THR A 72 -19.39 -14.50 -29.66
C THR A 72 -20.08 -14.97 -28.39
N GLU A 73 -21.42 -14.94 -28.33
CA GLU A 73 -22.19 -15.43 -27.18
C GLU A 73 -22.08 -16.95 -27.01
N ILE A 74 -21.99 -17.68 -28.12
CA ILE A 74 -21.72 -19.13 -28.12
C ILE A 74 -20.31 -19.43 -27.59
N GLU A 75 -19.33 -18.56 -27.84
CA GLU A 75 -17.95 -18.69 -27.35
C GLU A 75 -17.81 -18.38 -25.86
N ILE A 76 -18.59 -17.41 -25.35
CA ILE A 76 -18.65 -17.08 -23.92
C ILE A 76 -19.33 -18.22 -23.14
N LEU A 77 -20.46 -18.73 -23.65
CA LEU A 77 -21.17 -19.88 -23.06
C LEU A 77 -20.32 -21.16 -23.07
N SER A 78 -19.49 -21.35 -24.11
CA SER A 78 -18.54 -22.46 -24.19
C SER A 78 -17.45 -22.39 -23.12
N ARG A 79 -16.93 -21.19 -22.80
CA ARG A 79 -15.88 -20.99 -21.79
C ARG A 79 -16.39 -21.14 -20.36
N GLU A 80 -17.58 -20.62 -20.07
CA GLU A 80 -18.19 -20.76 -18.73
C GLU A 80 -18.65 -22.19 -18.44
N SER A 81 -19.14 -22.90 -19.47
CA SER A 81 -19.50 -24.33 -19.35
C SER A 81 -18.28 -25.22 -19.11
N GLU A 82 -17.12 -24.92 -19.70
CA GLU A 82 -15.87 -25.65 -19.46
C GLU A 82 -15.39 -25.55 -18.00
N VAL A 83 -15.51 -24.38 -17.38
CA VAL A 83 -15.15 -24.16 -15.97
C VAL A 83 -16.14 -24.86 -15.03
N PHE A 84 -17.44 -24.78 -15.33
CA PHE A 84 -18.48 -25.44 -14.54
C PHE A 84 -18.40 -26.98 -14.64
N LEU A 85 -18.14 -27.53 -15.83
CA LEU A 85 -17.96 -28.97 -16.04
C LEU A 85 -16.65 -29.48 -15.43
N ALA A 86 -15.57 -28.68 -15.44
CA ALA A 86 -14.33 -29.03 -14.75
C ALA A 86 -14.54 -29.09 -13.22
N GLN A 87 -15.25 -28.12 -12.63
CA GLN A 87 -15.60 -28.11 -11.22
C GLN A 87 -16.52 -29.28 -10.83
N ARG A 88 -17.54 -29.60 -11.63
CA ARG A 88 -18.42 -30.75 -11.38
C ARG A 88 -17.70 -32.09 -11.54
N ARG A 89 -16.73 -32.20 -12.46
CA ARG A 89 -15.90 -33.39 -12.63
C ARG A 89 -14.95 -33.60 -11.45
N VAL A 90 -14.39 -32.53 -10.89
CA VAL A 90 -13.58 -32.58 -9.66
C VAL A 90 -14.45 -32.98 -8.46
N ILE A 91 -15.63 -32.40 -8.30
CA ILE A 91 -16.57 -32.77 -7.22
C ILE A 91 -17.04 -34.22 -7.35
N LYS A 92 -17.35 -34.69 -8.56
CA LYS A 92 -17.78 -36.07 -8.80
C LYS A 92 -16.64 -37.08 -8.59
N ASN A 93 -15.41 -36.73 -8.99
CA ASN A 93 -14.22 -37.52 -8.71
C ASN A 93 -13.90 -37.56 -7.21
N TYR A 94 -14.13 -36.45 -6.49
CA TYR A 94 -13.97 -36.36 -5.04
C TYR A 94 -15.04 -37.18 -4.32
N GLN A 95 -16.32 -37.07 -4.70
CA GLN A 95 -17.42 -37.88 -4.15
C GLN A 95 -17.23 -39.38 -4.42
N GLN A 96 -16.72 -39.76 -5.60
CA GLN A 96 -16.41 -41.14 -5.92
C GLN A 96 -15.19 -41.64 -5.13
N ALA A 97 -14.15 -40.82 -4.95
CA ALA A 97 -12.99 -41.14 -4.13
C ALA A 97 -13.34 -41.24 -2.63
N VAL A 98 -14.30 -40.44 -2.15
CA VAL A 98 -14.84 -40.51 -0.79
C VAL A 98 -15.73 -41.75 -0.63
N ALA A 99 -16.59 -42.07 -1.59
CA ALA A 99 -17.40 -43.30 -1.55
C ALA A 99 -16.53 -44.58 -1.61
N GLU A 100 -15.46 -44.59 -2.41
CA GLU A 100 -14.48 -45.69 -2.45
C GLU A 100 -13.63 -45.76 -1.17
N ARG A 101 -13.34 -44.61 -0.55
CA ARG A 101 -12.69 -44.50 0.76
C ARG A 101 -13.59 -45.05 1.86
N ASP A 102 -14.85 -44.66 1.89
CA ASP A 102 -15.82 -45.04 2.93
C ASP A 102 -16.23 -46.52 2.80
N ALA A 103 -16.33 -47.06 1.56
CA ALA A 103 -16.50 -48.49 1.32
C ALA A 103 -15.26 -49.33 1.73
N ARG A 104 -14.05 -48.77 1.64
CA ARG A 104 -12.81 -49.42 2.11
C ARG A 104 -12.60 -49.27 3.62
N LEU A 105 -13.04 -48.16 4.22
CA LEU A 105 -13.01 -47.90 5.65
C LEU A 105 -14.08 -48.73 6.39
N ALA A 106 -15.25 -48.98 5.80
CA ALA A 106 -16.26 -49.88 6.37
C ALA A 106 -15.76 -51.34 6.54
N ASN A 107 -14.72 -51.75 5.80
CA ASN A 107 -14.08 -53.06 5.91
C ASN A 107 -12.89 -53.09 6.90
N ILE A 108 -12.51 -51.95 7.47
CA ILE A 108 -11.41 -51.84 8.42
C ILE A 108 -12.03 -51.30 9.70
N ASN A 109 -12.23 -52.16 10.70
CA ASN A 109 -12.76 -51.76 12.00
C ASN A 109 -11.66 -51.09 12.85
N PRO A 110 -11.69 -49.75 13.03
CA PRO A 110 -11.32 -49.14 14.30
C PRO A 110 -12.39 -48.15 14.80
N SER A 111 -12.30 -47.85 16.09
CA SER A 111 -13.29 -47.17 16.92
C SER A 111 -13.78 -45.81 16.39
N GLU A 112 -15.10 -45.65 16.38
CA GLU A 112 -15.91 -44.50 15.92
C GLU A 112 -15.58 -43.13 16.53
N ALA A 113 -14.72 -43.03 17.55
CA ALA A 113 -14.52 -41.79 18.33
C ALA A 113 -13.43 -40.82 17.79
N GLU A 114 -12.42 -41.30 17.04
CA GLU A 114 -11.37 -40.43 16.48
C GLU A 114 -11.72 -39.90 15.07
N GLN A 115 -12.61 -40.58 14.35
CA GLN A 115 -13.09 -40.15 13.03
C GLN A 115 -14.05 -38.94 13.15
N ASP A 116 -14.84 -38.92 14.21
CA ASP A 116 -15.91 -37.94 14.43
C ASP A 116 -15.39 -36.53 14.81
N VAL A 117 -14.14 -36.40 15.24
CA VAL A 117 -13.53 -35.10 15.63
C VAL A 117 -12.92 -34.39 14.43
N VAL A 118 -12.18 -35.10 13.58
CA VAL A 118 -11.54 -34.53 12.38
C VAL A 118 -12.58 -34.25 11.30
N ASP A 119 -13.56 -35.14 11.10
CA ASP A 119 -14.66 -34.90 10.15
C ASP A 119 -15.57 -33.75 10.62
N ARG A 120 -15.74 -33.53 11.94
CA ARG A 120 -16.50 -32.37 12.46
C ARG A 120 -15.78 -31.04 12.27
N ASP A 121 -14.47 -30.97 12.45
CA ASP A 121 -13.72 -29.71 12.28
C ASP A 121 -13.55 -29.32 10.81
N VAL A 122 -13.33 -30.30 9.93
CA VAL A 122 -13.30 -30.05 8.48
C VAL A 122 -14.69 -29.71 7.93
N ASN A 123 -15.76 -30.41 8.35
CA ASN A 123 -17.13 -30.02 7.97
C ASN A 123 -17.52 -28.66 8.52
N LYS A 124 -17.11 -28.29 9.75
CA LYS A 124 -17.40 -26.95 10.28
C LYS A 124 -16.77 -25.85 9.44
N VAL A 125 -15.52 -26.05 8.99
CA VAL A 125 -14.82 -25.07 8.14
C VAL A 125 -15.45 -25.02 6.74
N LEU A 126 -15.82 -26.17 6.17
CA LEU A 126 -16.52 -26.22 4.87
C LEU A 126 -17.90 -25.56 4.95
N ILE A 127 -18.71 -25.86 5.95
CA ILE A 127 -20.04 -25.26 6.15
C ILE A 127 -19.93 -23.75 6.36
N ALA A 128 -18.97 -23.28 7.17
CA ALA A 128 -18.75 -21.85 7.38
C ALA A 128 -18.33 -21.12 6.10
N ARG A 129 -17.58 -21.79 5.20
CA ARG A 129 -17.14 -21.23 3.92
C ARG A 129 -18.22 -21.32 2.85
N GLU A 130 -19.02 -22.38 2.80
CA GLU A 130 -20.20 -22.49 1.94
C GLU A 130 -21.22 -21.40 2.28
N ALA A 131 -21.47 -21.16 3.57
CA ALA A 131 -22.32 -20.06 4.03
C ALA A 131 -21.79 -18.68 3.60
N GLN A 132 -20.46 -18.48 3.62
CA GLN A 132 -19.84 -17.23 3.18
C GLN A 132 -19.96 -17.02 1.66
N VAL A 133 -19.82 -18.10 0.87
CA VAL A 133 -20.02 -18.06 -0.59
C VAL A 133 -21.49 -17.82 -0.94
N GLU A 134 -22.43 -18.40 -0.19
CA GLU A 134 -23.87 -18.20 -0.37
C GLU A 134 -24.31 -16.77 -0.02
N LEU A 135 -23.72 -16.18 1.03
CA LEU A 135 -23.91 -14.77 1.39
C LEU A 135 -23.45 -13.84 0.26
N LEU A 136 -22.23 -14.05 -0.25
CA LEU A 136 -21.67 -13.27 -1.36
C LEU A 136 -22.47 -13.45 -2.67
N ASN A 137 -23.00 -14.65 -2.94
CA ASN A 137 -23.86 -14.88 -4.10
C ASN A 137 -25.20 -14.14 -3.96
N THR A 138 -25.75 -14.05 -2.75
CA THR A 138 -26.96 -13.28 -2.45
C THR A 138 -26.72 -11.77 -2.64
N GLU A 139 -25.61 -11.25 -2.13
CA GLU A 139 -25.20 -9.85 -2.33
C GLU A 139 -24.99 -9.53 -3.81
N LEU A 140 -24.32 -10.40 -4.55
CA LEU A 140 -24.11 -10.25 -5.99
C LEU A 140 -25.45 -10.25 -6.75
N SER A 141 -26.36 -11.18 -6.40
CA SER A 141 -27.71 -11.24 -7.00
C SER A 141 -28.52 -9.97 -6.70
N ASN A 142 -28.40 -9.41 -5.50
CA ASN A 142 -29.06 -8.17 -5.12
C ASN A 142 -28.49 -6.96 -5.88
N CYS A 143 -27.17 -6.91 -6.09
CA CYS A 143 -26.51 -5.86 -6.88
C CYS A 143 -26.94 -5.93 -8.35
N VAL A 144 -26.93 -7.12 -8.96
CA VAL A 144 -27.41 -7.33 -10.33
C VAL A 144 -28.88 -6.92 -10.47
N GLY A 145 -29.73 -7.26 -9.51
CA GLY A 145 -31.15 -6.87 -9.50
C GLY A 145 -31.36 -5.36 -9.36
N ARG A 146 -30.49 -4.65 -8.63
CA ARG A 146 -30.51 -3.19 -8.49
C ARG A 146 -30.07 -2.51 -9.80
N VAL A 147 -28.97 -2.96 -10.40
CA VAL A 147 -28.47 -2.44 -11.69
C VAL A 147 -29.54 -2.59 -12.77
N ALA A 148 -30.13 -3.78 -12.93
CA ALA A 148 -31.17 -4.01 -13.93
C ALA A 148 -32.44 -3.15 -13.74
N ARG A 149 -32.77 -2.79 -12.49
CA ARG A 149 -33.88 -1.87 -12.19
C ARG A 149 -33.53 -0.44 -12.59
N LEU A 150 -32.35 0.03 -12.21
CA LEU A 150 -31.87 1.38 -12.52
C LEU A 150 -31.70 1.60 -14.03
N GLU A 151 -31.20 0.59 -14.76
CA GLU A 151 -31.13 0.62 -16.23
C GLU A 151 -32.53 0.76 -16.86
N GLY A 152 -33.52 0.01 -16.36
CA GLY A 152 -34.90 0.11 -16.84
C GLY A 152 -35.57 1.47 -16.54
N GLU A 153 -35.28 2.06 -15.38
CA GLU A 153 -35.76 3.40 -15.02
C GLU A 153 -35.09 4.51 -15.85
N LEU A 154 -33.80 4.35 -16.15
CA LEU A 154 -33.03 5.25 -17.00
C LEU A 154 -33.49 5.20 -18.46
N GLU A 155 -33.76 4.00 -18.98
CA GLU A 155 -34.28 3.78 -20.34
C GLU A 155 -35.69 4.37 -20.49
N SER A 156 -36.54 4.19 -19.47
CA SER A 156 -37.87 4.81 -19.44
C SER A 156 -37.81 6.34 -19.39
N CYS A 157 -36.92 6.94 -18.58
CA CYS A 157 -36.74 8.39 -18.54
C CYS A 157 -36.18 8.94 -19.86
N SER A 158 -35.22 8.23 -20.47
CA SER A 158 -34.61 8.62 -21.75
C SER A 158 -35.63 8.59 -22.89
N SER A 159 -36.49 7.57 -22.95
CA SER A 159 -37.58 7.47 -23.93
C SER A 159 -38.65 8.57 -23.75
N ASN A 160 -38.97 8.93 -22.49
CA ASN A 160 -39.81 10.09 -22.22
C ASN A 160 -39.16 11.38 -22.72
N MET A 161 -37.85 11.57 -22.51
CA MET A 161 -37.10 12.75 -22.96
C MET A 161 -37.06 12.86 -24.49
N GLU A 162 -36.88 11.75 -25.21
CA GLU A 162 -36.98 11.73 -26.68
C GLU A 162 -38.38 12.16 -27.16
N THR A 163 -39.44 11.66 -26.50
CA THR A 163 -40.82 12.06 -26.81
C THR A 163 -41.05 13.55 -26.55
N PHE A 164 -40.51 14.10 -25.47
CA PHE A 164 -40.56 15.54 -25.16
C PHE A 164 -39.78 16.38 -26.18
N ASN A 165 -38.59 15.93 -26.58
CA ASN A 165 -37.76 16.62 -27.58
C ASN A 165 -38.40 16.61 -28.97
N MET A 166 -39.04 15.51 -29.37
CA MET A 166 -39.82 15.46 -30.62
C MET A 166 -41.01 16.42 -30.60
N THR A 167 -41.72 16.47 -29.47
CA THR A 167 -42.86 17.38 -29.30
C THR A 167 -42.40 18.85 -29.34
N ARG A 168 -41.27 19.16 -28.70
CA ARG A 168 -40.64 20.49 -28.70
C ARG A 168 -40.20 20.90 -30.10
N ALA A 169 -39.55 20.01 -30.86
CA ALA A 169 -39.12 20.29 -32.22
C ALA A 169 -40.31 20.61 -33.15
N ASP A 170 -41.45 19.92 -32.98
CA ASP A 170 -42.68 20.22 -33.71
C ASP A 170 -43.27 21.59 -33.33
N TRP A 171 -43.19 21.99 -32.06
CA TRP A 171 -43.60 23.33 -31.61
C TRP A 171 -42.67 24.44 -32.09
N GLU A 172 -41.35 24.22 -32.04
CA GLU A 172 -40.35 25.18 -32.54
C GLU A 172 -40.47 25.36 -34.06
N ALA A 173 -40.74 24.28 -34.81
CA ALA A 173 -41.05 24.35 -36.24
C ALA A 173 -42.34 25.12 -36.55
N LYS A 174 -43.40 24.92 -35.75
CA LYS A 174 -44.66 25.68 -35.87
C LYS A 174 -44.49 27.16 -35.53
N LEU A 175 -43.66 27.49 -34.54
CA LEU A 175 -43.30 28.87 -34.19
C LEU A 175 -42.44 29.54 -35.25
N ALA A 176 -41.52 28.80 -35.88
CA ALA A 176 -40.68 29.30 -36.97
C ALA A 176 -41.46 29.50 -38.29
N ALA A 177 -42.52 28.72 -38.52
CA ALA A 177 -43.41 28.86 -39.67
C ALA A 177 -44.46 29.98 -39.52
N ALA A 178 -44.56 30.62 -38.35
CA ALA A 178 -45.48 31.74 -38.14
C ALA A 178 -44.99 32.98 -38.91
N PRO A 179 -45.82 33.61 -39.77
CA PRO A 179 -45.39 34.70 -40.61
C PRO A 179 -44.96 35.93 -39.77
N VAL A 180 -43.69 36.32 -39.87
CA VAL A 180 -43.16 37.54 -39.26
C VAL A 180 -43.74 38.75 -39.99
N ARG A 181 -44.73 39.41 -39.40
CA ARG A 181 -45.23 40.70 -39.90
C ARG A 181 -44.38 41.83 -39.33
N THR A 182 -43.82 42.64 -40.22
CA THR A 182 -43.09 43.87 -39.89
C THR A 182 -43.99 44.85 -39.13
N ALA A 183 -43.38 45.61 -38.20
CA ALA A 183 -43.95 46.52 -37.19
C ALA A 183 -44.95 47.61 -37.66
N LYS A 184 -45.38 47.60 -38.93
CA LYS A 184 -46.44 48.48 -39.46
C LYS A 184 -47.81 47.80 -39.62
N GLN A 185 -47.95 46.50 -39.32
CA GLN A 185 -49.23 45.78 -39.38
C GLN A 185 -49.82 45.35 -38.02
N GLU A 186 -49.18 45.69 -36.90
CA GLU A 186 -49.60 45.21 -35.56
C GLU A 186 -50.79 45.98 -34.95
N GLU A 187 -51.22 47.11 -35.52
CA GLU A 187 -52.30 47.94 -34.94
C GLU A 187 -53.74 47.48 -35.22
N LYS A 188 -53.98 46.38 -35.97
CA LYS A 188 -55.36 46.02 -36.41
C LYS A 188 -55.84 44.58 -36.15
N ALA A 189 -55.20 43.77 -35.29
CA ALA A 189 -55.74 42.45 -34.96
C ALA A 189 -55.49 42.03 -33.49
N PRO A 190 -56.48 42.20 -32.59
CA PRO A 190 -56.35 41.80 -31.17
C PRO A 190 -56.33 40.28 -30.96
N HIS A 191 -56.81 39.48 -31.92
CA HIS A 191 -56.99 38.04 -31.74
C HIS A 191 -55.76 37.17 -32.04
N ALA A 192 -54.75 37.67 -32.76
CA ALA A 192 -53.55 36.89 -33.09
C ALA A 192 -52.49 36.87 -31.99
N ASN A 193 -52.51 37.85 -31.07
CA ASN A 193 -51.48 38.04 -30.03
C ASN A 193 -51.69 37.15 -28.78
N LEU A 194 -52.87 36.54 -28.65
CA LEU A 194 -53.20 35.61 -27.56
C LEU A 194 -52.61 34.21 -27.79
N ASP A 195 -52.50 33.78 -29.05
CA ASP A 195 -52.00 32.45 -29.41
C ASP A 195 -50.48 32.35 -29.24
N SER A 196 -49.72 33.37 -29.66
CA SER A 196 -48.25 33.41 -29.50
C SER A 196 -47.81 33.49 -28.03
N LYS A 197 -48.55 34.22 -27.19
CA LYS A 197 -48.28 34.34 -25.74
C LYS A 197 -48.63 33.05 -24.99
N GLY A 198 -49.72 32.37 -25.39
CA GLY A 198 -50.09 31.06 -24.89
C GLY A 198 -49.10 29.95 -25.30
N GLN A 199 -48.54 30.03 -26.50
CA GLN A 199 -47.51 29.10 -26.99
C GLN A 199 -46.16 29.29 -26.27
N ARG A 200 -45.73 30.55 -26.05
CA ARG A 200 -44.51 30.84 -25.27
C ARG A 200 -44.61 30.40 -23.81
N ALA A 201 -45.79 30.53 -23.18
CA ALA A 201 -46.02 30.04 -21.83
C ALA A 201 -45.94 28.50 -21.74
N ARG A 202 -46.48 27.78 -22.74
CA ARG A 202 -46.36 26.31 -22.82
C ARG A 202 -44.92 25.86 -23.06
N LEU A 203 -44.16 26.60 -23.87
CA LEU A 203 -42.73 26.33 -24.11
C LEU A 203 -41.91 26.49 -22.83
N ALA A 204 -42.19 27.51 -22.02
CA ALA A 204 -41.52 27.74 -20.74
C ALA A 204 -41.81 26.64 -19.71
N VAL A 205 -43.07 26.18 -19.62
CA VAL A 205 -43.46 25.03 -18.78
C VAL A 205 -42.78 23.75 -19.26
N SER A 206 -42.70 23.54 -20.58
CA SER A 206 -42.02 22.38 -21.16
C SER A 206 -40.50 22.40 -20.88
N ASN A 207 -39.85 23.56 -20.92
CA ASN A 207 -38.43 23.70 -20.58
C ASN A 207 -38.15 23.44 -19.09
N GLY A 208 -39.07 23.84 -18.20
CA GLY A 208 -38.97 23.52 -16.78
C GLY A 208 -39.05 22.02 -16.51
N LEU A 209 -40.00 21.32 -17.15
CA LEU A 209 -40.13 19.86 -17.07
C LEU A 209 -38.93 19.14 -17.67
N LEU A 210 -38.32 19.67 -18.75
CA LEU A 210 -37.14 19.09 -19.38
C LEU A 210 -35.92 19.15 -18.45
N CYS A 211 -35.72 20.31 -17.81
CA CYS A 211 -34.62 20.50 -16.85
C CYS A 211 -34.78 19.59 -15.62
N GLU A 212 -36.02 19.36 -15.18
CA GLU A 212 -36.31 18.41 -14.09
C GLU A 212 -36.03 16.95 -14.49
N GLN A 213 -36.32 16.56 -15.73
CA GLN A 213 -35.99 15.22 -16.27
C GLN A 213 -34.48 15.05 -16.49
N GLU A 214 -33.77 16.06 -16.98
CA GLU A 214 -32.29 16.04 -17.12
C GLU A 214 -31.62 15.87 -15.74
N ALA A 215 -32.08 16.60 -14.73
CA ALA A 215 -31.61 16.45 -13.35
C ALA A 215 -31.96 15.09 -12.73
N ARG A 216 -33.03 14.43 -13.20
CA ARG A 216 -33.39 13.07 -12.77
C ARG A 216 -32.52 12.01 -13.45
N ILE A 217 -32.24 12.16 -14.74
CA ILE A 217 -31.33 11.29 -15.51
C ILE A 217 -29.91 11.38 -14.94
N ALA A 218 -29.41 12.59 -14.62
CA ALA A 218 -28.11 12.76 -13.99
C ALA A 218 -28.01 12.00 -12.65
N ARG A 219 -29.03 12.13 -11.78
CA ARG A 219 -29.09 11.40 -10.51
C ARG A 219 -29.14 9.88 -10.69
N LEU A 220 -29.98 9.38 -11.60
CA LEU A 220 -30.06 7.94 -11.89
C LEU A 220 -28.76 7.40 -12.51
N SER A 221 -28.06 8.20 -13.33
CA SER A 221 -26.76 7.86 -13.89
C SER A 221 -25.68 7.75 -12.81
N ASP A 222 -25.68 8.66 -11.83
CA ASP A 222 -24.77 8.62 -10.68
C ASP A 222 -25.05 7.39 -9.79
N GLU A 223 -26.34 7.10 -9.52
CA GLU A 223 -26.75 5.91 -8.75
C GLU A 223 -26.39 4.60 -9.47
N LEU A 224 -26.53 4.57 -10.80
CA LEU A 224 -26.15 3.42 -11.64
C LEU A 224 -24.62 3.23 -11.66
N ALA A 225 -23.85 4.32 -11.73
CA ALA A 225 -22.39 4.26 -11.65
C ALA A 225 -21.92 3.68 -10.30
N LEU A 226 -22.56 4.10 -9.20
CA LEU A 226 -22.27 3.61 -7.85
C LEU A 226 -22.65 2.13 -7.70
N ALA A 227 -23.82 1.72 -8.20
CA ALA A 227 -24.26 0.32 -8.17
C ALA A 227 -23.38 -0.61 -9.06
N ASN A 228 -22.88 -0.10 -10.19
CA ASN A 228 -21.93 -0.83 -11.04
C ASN A 228 -20.56 -0.98 -10.37
N GLN A 229 -20.11 0.02 -9.61
CA GLN A 229 -18.90 -0.07 -8.81
C GLN A 229 -19.05 -1.11 -7.70
N GLU A 230 -20.16 -1.11 -6.95
CA GLU A 230 -20.48 -2.13 -5.94
C GLU A 230 -20.49 -3.55 -6.55
N LEU A 231 -21.04 -3.71 -7.76
CA LEU A 231 -21.07 -4.99 -8.48
C LEU A 231 -19.66 -5.46 -8.90
N GLN A 232 -18.79 -4.54 -9.33
CA GLN A 232 -17.41 -4.83 -9.68
C GLN A 232 -16.60 -5.26 -8.45
N ASP A 233 -16.76 -4.56 -7.33
CA ASP A 233 -16.09 -4.85 -6.06
C ASP A 233 -16.53 -6.20 -5.48
N ALA A 234 -17.83 -6.50 -5.52
CA ALA A 234 -18.38 -7.79 -5.11
C ALA A 234 -17.89 -8.94 -6.04
N SER A 235 -17.84 -8.70 -7.35
CA SER A 235 -17.32 -9.66 -8.34
C SER A 235 -15.83 -9.93 -8.19
N TYR A 236 -15.06 -8.90 -7.81
CA TYR A 236 -13.63 -9.00 -7.53
C TYR A 236 -13.37 -9.78 -6.24
N SER A 237 -14.10 -9.45 -5.17
CA SER A 237 -14.03 -10.15 -3.88
C SER A 237 -14.38 -11.63 -4.02
N ARG A 238 -15.43 -11.95 -4.79
CA ARG A 238 -15.81 -13.33 -5.11
C ARG A 238 -14.70 -14.06 -5.86
N ARG A 239 -14.04 -13.41 -6.84
CA ARG A 239 -12.92 -14.01 -7.60
C ARG A 239 -11.73 -14.31 -6.68
N GLN A 240 -11.37 -13.39 -5.79
CA GLN A 240 -10.29 -13.61 -4.83
C GLN A 240 -10.57 -14.77 -3.88
N VAL A 241 -11.76 -14.81 -3.26
CA VAL A 241 -12.16 -15.90 -2.37
C VAL A 241 -12.18 -17.24 -3.10
N THR A 242 -12.64 -17.28 -4.34
CA THR A 242 -12.68 -18.49 -5.18
C THR A 242 -11.27 -18.97 -5.53
N GLN A 243 -10.38 -18.05 -5.90
CA GLN A 243 -9.00 -18.37 -6.30
C GLN A 243 -8.17 -18.86 -5.10
N GLU A 244 -8.34 -18.23 -3.94
CA GLU A 244 -7.73 -18.66 -2.68
C GLU A 244 -8.25 -20.02 -2.22
N SER A 245 -9.56 -20.25 -2.32
CA SER A 245 -10.16 -21.55 -1.98
C SER A 245 -9.64 -22.67 -2.88
N THR A 246 -9.51 -22.40 -4.19
CA THR A 246 -8.96 -23.36 -5.17
C THR A 246 -7.50 -23.69 -4.86
N ARG A 247 -6.70 -22.68 -4.47
CA ARG A 247 -5.30 -22.84 -4.08
C ARG A 247 -5.17 -23.68 -2.81
N ARG A 248 -5.99 -23.39 -1.79
CA ARG A 248 -6.00 -24.13 -0.50
C ARG A 248 -6.41 -25.59 -0.68
N ILE A 249 -7.39 -25.86 -1.55
CA ILE A 249 -7.82 -27.23 -1.87
C ILE A 249 -6.67 -28.00 -2.54
N ALA A 250 -5.98 -27.40 -3.52
CA ALA A 250 -4.83 -28.04 -4.17
C ALA A 250 -3.67 -28.31 -3.19
N GLU A 251 -3.48 -27.43 -2.21
CA GLU A 251 -2.48 -27.60 -1.14
C GLU A 251 -2.86 -28.73 -0.17
N LEU A 252 -4.12 -28.79 0.26
CA LEU A 252 -4.65 -29.87 1.10
C LEU A 252 -4.58 -31.21 0.37
N GLU A 253 -4.90 -31.27 -0.92
CA GLU A 253 -4.76 -32.49 -1.75
C GLU A 253 -3.30 -32.98 -1.79
N ARG A 254 -2.35 -32.05 -1.88
CA ARG A 254 -0.91 -32.35 -1.89
C ARG A 254 -0.43 -32.87 -0.53
N LEU A 255 -0.88 -32.24 0.56
CA LEU A 255 -0.59 -32.70 1.93
C LEU A 255 -1.21 -34.06 2.21
N LEU A 256 -2.45 -34.30 1.76
CA LEU A 256 -3.12 -35.59 1.92
C LEU A 256 -2.42 -36.70 1.12
N ALA A 257 -1.89 -36.37 -0.07
CA ALA A 257 -1.09 -37.29 -0.89
C ALA A 257 0.24 -37.64 -0.22
N LEU A 258 0.93 -36.65 0.36
CA LEU A 258 2.17 -36.85 1.13
C LEU A 258 1.93 -37.69 2.38
N SER A 259 0.90 -37.37 3.17
CA SER A 259 0.54 -38.16 4.35
C SER A 259 0.09 -39.58 3.97
N ARG A 260 -0.58 -39.80 2.83
CA ARG A 260 -0.88 -41.16 2.32
C ARG A 260 0.40 -41.93 1.97
N GLN A 261 1.38 -41.27 1.37
CA GLN A 261 2.65 -41.89 1.01
C GLN A 261 3.47 -42.28 2.26
N GLU A 262 3.48 -41.41 3.27
CA GLU A 262 4.09 -41.69 4.58
C GLU A 262 3.36 -42.82 5.33
N LEU A 263 2.03 -42.79 5.35
CA LEU A 263 1.22 -43.81 6.04
C LEU A 263 1.36 -45.19 5.39
N MET A 264 1.41 -45.26 4.05
CA MET A 264 1.66 -46.51 3.32
C MET A 264 3.09 -47.02 3.55
N SER A 265 4.10 -46.14 3.55
CA SER A 265 5.48 -46.53 3.88
C SER A 265 5.62 -47.06 5.31
N THR A 266 4.80 -46.55 6.23
CA THR A 266 4.78 -46.97 7.64
C THR A 266 4.03 -48.30 7.82
N LEU A 267 2.96 -48.52 7.06
CA LEU A 267 2.16 -49.76 7.08
C LEU A 267 2.89 -50.95 6.44
N ASP A 268 3.71 -50.70 5.42
CA ASP A 268 4.53 -51.73 4.76
C ASP A 268 5.85 -52.05 5.49
N SER A 269 6.21 -51.26 6.51
CA SER A 269 7.35 -51.53 7.38
C SER A 269 7.14 -52.80 8.22
N THR A 270 8.13 -53.70 8.18
CA THR A 270 8.19 -54.94 8.98
C THR A 270 8.10 -54.69 10.48
N SER A 271 8.51 -53.51 10.94
CA SER A 271 8.44 -53.11 12.36
C SER A 271 7.01 -52.80 12.84
N TRP A 272 6.12 -52.37 11.93
CA TRP A 272 4.73 -52.03 12.25
C TRP A 272 3.85 -53.28 12.45
N LYS A 273 4.05 -54.30 11.60
CA LYS A 273 3.30 -55.58 11.65
C LYS A 273 3.53 -56.37 12.94
N ILE A 274 4.69 -56.21 13.58
CA ILE A 274 5.07 -56.92 14.83
C ILE A 274 4.51 -56.22 16.08
N THR A 275 4.33 -54.90 16.04
CA THR A 275 4.02 -54.10 17.25
C THR A 275 2.54 -53.71 17.40
N ALA A 276 1.70 -54.05 16.42
CA ALA A 276 0.27 -53.67 16.38
C ALA A 276 -0.59 -54.23 17.54
N PRO A 277 -0.46 -55.49 18.01
CA PRO A 277 -1.32 -56.01 19.07
C PRO A 277 -1.03 -55.40 20.46
N PHE A 278 0.26 -55.14 20.75
CA PHE A 278 0.71 -54.66 22.07
C PHE A 278 0.47 -53.16 22.31
N ARG A 279 0.12 -52.40 21.26
CA ARG A 279 -0.14 -50.96 21.37
C ARG A 279 -1.59 -50.60 21.65
N ARG A 280 -2.55 -51.54 21.53
CA ARG A 280 -3.97 -51.31 21.83
C ARG A 280 -4.29 -51.34 23.34
N LEU A 281 -3.66 -52.20 24.14
CA LEU A 281 -3.88 -52.21 25.61
C LEU A 281 -3.13 -51.10 26.37
N GLY A 282 -2.09 -50.52 25.75
CA GLY A 282 -1.22 -49.56 26.42
C GLY A 282 -1.69 -48.10 26.39
N ARG A 283 -2.69 -47.72 25.59
CA ARG A 283 -3.07 -46.31 25.38
C ARG A 283 -3.99 -45.75 26.46
N TRP A 284 -4.84 -46.58 27.06
CA TRP A 284 -5.80 -46.10 28.07
C TRP A 284 -5.12 -45.80 29.42
N CYS A 285 -4.09 -46.56 29.81
CA CYS A 285 -3.36 -46.33 31.07
C CYS A 285 -2.26 -45.24 30.98
N ARG A 286 -1.97 -44.68 29.80
CA ARG A 286 -0.84 -43.74 29.60
C ARG A 286 -1.17 -42.25 29.73
N LEU A 287 -2.44 -41.85 29.62
CA LEU A 287 -2.81 -40.42 29.71
C LEU A 287 -2.77 -39.86 31.14
N GLN A 288 -3.05 -40.67 32.15
CA GLN A 288 -2.89 -40.28 33.57
C GLN A 288 -1.45 -40.47 34.07
N ALA A 289 -0.70 -41.44 33.54
CA ALA A 289 0.69 -41.68 33.92
C ALA A 289 1.68 -40.70 33.27
N ALA A 290 1.43 -40.19 32.06
CA ALA A 290 2.33 -39.24 31.38
C ALA A 290 2.42 -37.88 32.09
N TYR A 291 1.32 -37.40 32.69
CA TYR A 291 1.33 -36.15 33.46
C TYR A 291 2.15 -36.26 34.75
N MET A 292 2.03 -37.40 35.45
CA MET A 292 2.88 -37.73 36.62
C MET A 292 4.33 -38.04 36.22
N LYS A 293 4.55 -38.61 35.03
CA LYS A 293 5.87 -38.97 34.52
C LYS A 293 6.67 -37.77 34.01
N VAL A 294 6.04 -36.73 33.46
CA VAL A 294 6.74 -35.46 33.12
C VAL A 294 7.20 -34.70 34.38
N LEU A 295 6.44 -34.79 35.47
CA LEU A 295 6.84 -34.28 36.80
C LEU A 295 7.97 -35.11 37.44
N LEU A 296 8.00 -36.43 37.24
CA LEU A 296 9.03 -37.33 37.76
C LEU A 296 10.30 -37.38 36.90
N ASP A 297 10.21 -37.30 35.57
CA ASP A 297 11.35 -37.42 34.65
C ASP A 297 12.27 -36.18 34.69
N ASN A 298 11.73 -34.98 34.95
CA ASN A 298 12.54 -33.78 35.23
C ASN A 298 13.26 -33.82 36.59
N SER A 299 12.83 -34.70 37.50
CA SER A 299 13.47 -34.89 38.81
C SER A 299 14.63 -35.89 38.70
N VAL A 300 14.45 -36.96 37.92
CA VAL A 300 15.44 -38.04 37.74
C VAL A 300 16.61 -37.61 36.85
N PHE A 301 16.39 -36.74 35.85
CA PHE A 301 17.45 -36.20 34.99
C PHE A 301 18.42 -35.27 35.74
N VAL A 302 17.89 -34.40 36.62
CA VAL A 302 18.70 -33.49 37.46
C VAL A 302 19.45 -34.27 38.55
N LEU A 303 18.82 -35.30 39.14
CA LEU A 303 19.44 -36.19 40.13
C LEU A 303 20.62 -37.01 39.57
N ARG A 304 20.56 -37.43 38.30
CA ARG A 304 21.60 -38.26 37.66
C ARG A 304 22.79 -37.49 37.11
N GLN A 305 22.65 -36.21 36.75
CA GLN A 305 23.70 -35.41 36.10
C GLN A 305 24.33 -34.34 37.01
N GLN A 306 23.61 -33.83 38.02
CA GLN A 306 24.07 -32.71 38.86
C GLN A 306 24.01 -33.00 40.39
N GLY A 307 23.51 -34.17 40.80
CA GLY A 307 23.43 -34.60 42.19
C GLY A 307 22.20 -34.07 42.96
N VAL A 308 22.03 -34.54 44.20
CA VAL A 308 20.85 -34.27 45.05
C VAL A 308 20.77 -32.80 45.50
N VAL A 309 21.92 -32.14 45.70
CA VAL A 309 22.00 -30.79 46.27
C VAL A 309 21.41 -29.70 45.36
N PRO A 310 21.70 -29.65 44.03
CA PRO A 310 21.10 -28.67 43.12
C PRO A 310 19.58 -28.87 42.90
N PHE A 311 19.09 -30.11 42.96
CA PHE A 311 17.67 -30.41 42.88
C PHE A 311 16.91 -29.88 44.09
N VAL A 312 17.40 -30.14 45.31
CA VAL A 312 16.84 -29.60 46.55
C VAL A 312 16.87 -28.06 46.51
N ARG A 313 17.96 -27.46 46.05
CA ARG A 313 18.11 -25.99 45.94
C ARG A 313 17.11 -25.35 44.95
N ARG A 314 16.85 -25.99 43.80
CA ARG A 314 15.83 -25.55 42.82
C ARG A 314 14.41 -25.72 43.34
N ALA A 315 14.11 -26.85 43.99
CA ALA A 315 12.79 -27.11 44.59
C ALA A 315 12.50 -26.14 45.75
N THR A 316 13.47 -25.87 46.63
CA THR A 316 13.34 -24.84 47.67
C THR A 316 13.21 -23.44 47.08
N GLY A 317 13.93 -23.13 45.99
CA GLY A 317 13.82 -21.86 45.29
C GLY A 317 12.46 -21.64 44.63
N PHE A 318 11.84 -22.71 44.11
CA PHE A 318 10.47 -22.68 43.57
C PHE A 318 9.43 -22.43 44.68
N LEU A 319 9.55 -23.11 45.82
CA LEU A 319 8.66 -22.96 46.97
C LEU A 319 8.78 -21.57 47.64
N LEU A 320 10.00 -21.03 47.75
CA LEU A 320 10.25 -19.68 48.26
C LEU A 320 9.68 -18.60 47.32
N ARG A 321 9.87 -18.76 45.99
CA ARG A 321 9.28 -17.87 44.97
C ARG A 321 7.76 -17.93 44.97
N TRP A 322 7.17 -19.12 45.14
CA TRP A 322 5.71 -19.28 45.23
C TRP A 322 5.12 -18.58 46.47
N ARG A 323 5.81 -18.62 47.62
CA ARG A 323 5.40 -17.88 48.82
C ARG A 323 5.48 -16.36 48.64
N GLN A 324 6.52 -15.84 47.99
CA GLN A 324 6.66 -14.41 47.69
C GLN A 324 5.60 -13.93 46.66
N ARG A 325 5.26 -14.77 45.67
CA ARG A 325 4.21 -14.51 44.67
C ARG A 325 2.82 -14.37 45.28
N LYS A 326 2.50 -15.13 46.35
CA LYS A 326 1.20 -15.05 47.04
C LYS A 326 1.01 -13.73 47.79
N THR A 327 2.10 -13.11 48.23
CA THR A 327 2.06 -11.84 48.99
C THR A 327 1.84 -10.63 48.06
N ALA A 328 2.39 -10.67 46.84
CA ALA A 328 2.19 -9.65 45.82
C ALA A 328 0.77 -9.69 45.20
N SER A 329 0.26 -10.89 44.91
CA SER A 329 -1.09 -11.09 44.35
C SER A 329 -2.21 -10.70 45.31
N LEU A 330 -2.02 -10.87 46.63
CA LEU A 330 -2.98 -10.43 47.66
C LEU A 330 -3.06 -8.90 47.82
N LYS A 331 -1.98 -8.16 47.53
CA LYS A 331 -2.02 -6.69 47.49
C LYS A 331 -2.74 -6.16 46.26
N LEU A 332 -2.66 -6.88 45.12
CA LEU A 332 -3.29 -6.50 43.85
C LEU A 332 -4.79 -6.85 43.78
N ALA A 333 -5.22 -7.95 44.40
CA ALA A 333 -6.63 -8.34 44.47
C ALA A 333 -7.52 -7.31 45.19
N ARG A 334 -6.93 -6.42 46.01
CA ARG A 334 -7.62 -5.28 46.62
C ARG A 334 -7.81 -4.09 45.68
N PHE A 335 -6.98 -3.94 44.65
CA PHE A 335 -7.10 -2.88 43.63
C PHE A 335 -8.05 -3.29 42.51
N ASN A 336 -7.99 -4.53 42.03
CA ASN A 336 -8.80 -5.00 40.89
C ASN A 336 -10.30 -5.15 41.17
N LYS A 337 -10.76 -4.97 42.41
CA LYS A 337 -12.18 -5.08 42.77
C LYS A 337 -12.96 -3.76 42.64
N ALA A 338 -12.28 -2.66 42.26
CA ALA A 338 -12.90 -1.33 42.17
C ALA A 338 -13.21 -0.86 40.73
N GLU A 339 -12.73 -1.54 39.68
CA GLU A 339 -12.84 -1.02 38.29
C GLU A 339 -13.31 -2.03 37.24
N SER A 340 -13.80 -3.20 37.64
CA SER A 340 -14.33 -4.17 36.67
C SER A 340 -15.83 -3.93 36.40
N SER A 341 -16.15 -2.91 35.61
CA SER A 341 -17.41 -2.90 34.86
C SER A 341 -17.25 -2.13 33.54
N VAL A 342 -17.60 -2.82 32.44
CA VAL A 342 -17.75 -2.37 31.04
C VAL A 342 -16.51 -2.55 30.15
N LEU A 343 -16.60 -3.56 29.26
CA LEU A 343 -15.72 -3.79 28.12
C LEU A 343 -15.90 -2.66 27.09
N ALA A 344 -15.18 -1.56 27.28
CA ALA A 344 -14.69 -0.73 26.20
C ALA A 344 -13.24 -1.14 25.93
N VAL A 345 -12.82 -1.18 24.67
CA VAL A 345 -11.44 -1.52 24.29
C VAL A 345 -10.55 -0.35 24.72
N ASP A 346 -10.01 -0.43 25.93
CA ASP A 346 -9.00 0.52 26.40
C ASP A 346 -7.75 0.42 25.51
N ALA A 347 -7.13 1.57 25.23
CA ALA A 347 -5.88 1.64 24.47
C ALA A 347 -4.81 0.72 25.09
N PRO A 348 -3.96 0.05 24.29
CA PRO A 348 -2.93 -0.83 24.82
C PRO A 348 -2.00 -0.04 25.75
N LEU A 349 -1.57 -0.64 26.86
CA LEU A 349 -0.66 -0.01 27.81
C LEU A 349 0.80 -0.13 27.33
N VAL A 350 1.13 -1.20 26.61
CA VAL A 350 2.48 -1.51 26.12
C VAL A 350 2.46 -1.78 24.61
N SER A 351 3.46 -1.28 23.88
CA SER A 351 3.69 -1.66 22.49
C SER A 351 5.03 -2.40 22.38
N PHE A 352 5.00 -3.66 21.96
CA PHE A 352 6.22 -4.35 21.52
C PHE A 352 6.64 -3.78 20.17
N VAL A 353 7.91 -3.41 20.04
CA VAL A 353 8.48 -2.91 18.78
C VAL A 353 9.54 -3.90 18.30
N ILE A 354 9.25 -4.54 17.16
CA ILE A 354 10.10 -5.58 16.56
C ILE A 354 10.55 -5.09 15.17
N PRO A 355 11.78 -4.56 15.03
CA PRO A 355 12.37 -4.25 13.73
C PRO A 355 12.82 -5.54 13.04
N ILE A 356 12.54 -5.67 11.75
CA ILE A 356 12.76 -6.90 10.99
C ILE A 356 13.43 -6.56 9.67
N TYR A 357 14.58 -7.17 9.39
CA TYR A 357 15.16 -7.19 8.04
C TYR A 357 15.08 -8.60 7.46
N ASP A 358 15.87 -9.54 7.98
CA ASP A 358 15.85 -10.93 7.54
C ASP A 358 16.07 -11.93 8.67
N ARG A 359 15.04 -12.72 9.01
CA ARG A 359 15.04 -13.70 10.13
C ARG A 359 14.05 -14.85 9.93
N VAL A 360 13.86 -15.34 8.70
CA VAL A 360 12.81 -16.32 8.34
C VAL A 360 12.63 -17.46 9.35
N GLU A 361 13.73 -18.09 9.78
CA GLU A 361 13.69 -19.31 10.61
C GLU A 361 13.28 -19.06 12.07
N VAL A 362 13.61 -17.89 12.63
CA VAL A 362 13.44 -17.59 14.07
C VAL A 362 12.37 -16.54 14.34
N LEU A 363 11.96 -15.77 13.33
CA LEU A 363 11.02 -14.66 13.47
C LEU A 363 9.67 -15.10 14.06
N ARG A 364 9.15 -16.25 13.64
CA ARG A 364 7.87 -16.76 14.15
C ARG A 364 7.92 -17.02 15.66
N GLU A 365 9.06 -17.51 16.16
CA GLU A 365 9.27 -17.74 17.59
C GLU A 365 9.35 -16.42 18.36
N ALA A 366 10.09 -15.44 17.83
CA ALA A 366 10.19 -14.10 18.41
C ALA A 366 8.82 -13.42 18.53
N VAL A 367 8.04 -13.37 17.44
CA VAL A 367 6.70 -12.76 17.43
C VAL A 367 5.74 -13.49 18.37
N ASN A 368 5.72 -14.83 18.34
CA ASN A 368 4.86 -15.61 19.24
C ASN A 368 5.22 -15.42 20.72
N SER A 369 6.49 -15.19 21.05
CA SER A 369 6.92 -14.91 22.43
C SER A 369 6.38 -13.57 22.95
N ALA A 370 6.28 -12.55 22.08
CA ALA A 370 5.65 -11.28 22.39
C ALA A 370 4.12 -11.42 22.53
N LEU A 371 3.48 -12.28 21.73
CA LEU A 371 2.04 -12.56 21.82
C LEU A 371 1.66 -13.41 23.05
N ALA A 372 2.59 -14.18 23.60
CA ALA A 372 2.34 -15.11 24.70
C ALA A 372 2.33 -14.46 26.11
N GLN A 373 2.38 -13.13 26.23
CA GLN A 373 2.50 -12.47 27.54
C GLN A 373 1.33 -12.78 28.48
N THR A 374 1.61 -12.93 29.78
CA THR A 374 0.58 -13.22 30.80
C THR A 374 -0.41 -12.06 31.01
N GLN A 375 -0.01 -10.83 30.70
CA GLN A 375 -0.84 -9.62 30.77
C GLN A 375 -1.29 -9.23 29.36
N GLN A 376 -2.61 -9.14 29.12
CA GLN A 376 -3.19 -8.85 27.79
C GLN A 376 -3.53 -7.37 27.62
N VAL A 377 -2.55 -6.49 27.88
CA VAL A 377 -2.67 -5.01 27.78
C VAL A 377 -1.64 -4.45 26.80
N PHE A 378 -1.39 -5.14 25.69
CA PHE A 378 -0.33 -4.79 24.75
C PHE A 378 -0.76 -4.87 23.28
N GLU A 379 0.01 -4.24 22.41
CA GLU A 379 0.05 -4.48 20.96
C GLU A 379 1.46 -4.92 20.55
N VAL A 380 1.58 -5.53 19.37
CA VAL A 380 2.85 -5.91 18.75
C VAL A 380 2.98 -5.20 17.41
N ILE A 381 4.05 -4.43 17.26
CA ILE A 381 4.35 -3.66 16.05
C ILE A 381 5.53 -4.33 15.34
N LEU A 382 5.26 -4.87 14.16
CA LEU A 382 6.24 -5.47 13.27
C LEU A 382 6.63 -4.44 12.22
N VAL A 383 7.91 -4.12 12.10
CA VAL A 383 8.41 -3.17 11.09
C VAL A 383 9.42 -3.86 10.19
N ALA A 384 8.98 -4.24 8.99
CA ALA A 384 9.82 -4.83 7.95
C ALA A 384 10.60 -3.73 7.22
N ASP A 385 11.92 -3.77 7.27
CA ASP A 385 12.81 -2.72 6.78
C ASP A 385 13.59 -3.17 5.54
N GLY A 386 12.91 -3.21 4.39
CA GLY A 386 13.48 -3.74 3.15
C GLY A 386 13.62 -5.26 3.15
N SER A 387 12.76 -5.96 3.88
CA SER A 387 12.87 -7.40 4.10
C SER A 387 12.74 -8.25 2.82
N PRO A 388 13.48 -9.37 2.71
CA PRO A 388 13.30 -10.35 1.64
C PRO A 388 11.88 -10.95 1.62
N LEU A 389 11.43 -11.43 0.46
CA LEU A 389 10.08 -11.97 0.25
C LEU A 389 9.74 -13.13 1.20
N GLN A 390 10.72 -13.97 1.53
CA GLN A 390 10.56 -15.09 2.45
C GLN A 390 10.26 -14.60 3.87
N THR A 391 10.95 -13.56 4.33
CA THR A 391 10.70 -12.92 5.63
C THR A 391 9.34 -12.23 5.64
N LEU A 392 8.99 -11.53 4.55
CA LEU A 392 7.66 -10.91 4.41
C LEU A 392 6.53 -11.94 4.48
N THR A 393 6.73 -13.14 3.93
CA THR A 393 5.72 -14.22 3.98
C THR A 393 5.42 -14.62 5.43
N VAL A 394 6.44 -14.72 6.29
CA VAL A 394 6.25 -15.03 7.72
C VAL A 394 5.52 -13.90 8.44
N ILE A 395 5.85 -12.65 8.14
CA ILE A 395 5.18 -11.48 8.74
C ILE A 395 3.67 -11.47 8.40
N GLU A 396 3.31 -11.85 7.18
CA GLU A 396 1.92 -11.85 6.72
C GLU A 396 1.02 -12.86 7.45
N GLU A 397 1.59 -13.92 8.05
CA GLU A 397 0.83 -14.88 8.86
C GLU A 397 0.18 -14.22 10.09
N PHE A 398 0.71 -13.08 10.53
CA PHE A 398 0.21 -12.34 11.68
C PHE A 398 -0.74 -11.20 11.32
N ARG A 399 -1.03 -10.96 10.02
CA ARG A 399 -1.84 -9.82 9.57
C ARG A 399 -3.23 -9.77 10.21
N ASP A 400 -3.88 -10.92 10.35
CA ASP A 400 -5.25 -11.01 10.86
C ASP A 400 -5.31 -11.07 12.40
N ASN A 401 -4.16 -11.01 13.09
CA ASN A 401 -4.13 -11.00 14.54
C ASN A 401 -4.47 -9.58 15.06
N PRO A 402 -5.52 -9.41 15.88
CA PRO A 402 -5.99 -8.08 16.31
C PRO A 402 -4.99 -7.33 17.20
N LEU A 403 -4.00 -8.01 17.76
CA LEU A 403 -2.94 -7.40 18.57
C LEU A 403 -1.73 -6.96 17.72
N VAL A 404 -1.70 -7.29 16.43
CA VAL A 404 -0.53 -7.08 15.57
C VAL A 404 -0.78 -5.97 14.56
N ARG A 405 0.20 -5.07 14.42
CA ARG A 405 0.25 -4.06 13.36
C ARG A 405 1.55 -4.21 12.59
N ILE A 406 1.46 -4.13 11.26
CA ILE A 406 2.57 -4.40 10.36
C ILE A 406 2.85 -3.14 9.53
N PHE A 407 4.12 -2.74 9.49
CA PHE A 407 4.64 -1.69 8.64
C PHE A 407 5.75 -2.23 7.76
N LYS A 408 5.83 -1.78 6.51
CA LYS A 408 6.79 -2.28 5.54
C LYS A 408 7.45 -1.12 4.80
N PHE A 409 8.76 -1.14 4.76
CA PHE A 409 9.60 -0.40 3.82
C PHE A 409 10.15 -1.42 2.82
N PRO A 410 10.24 -1.12 1.52
CA PRO A 410 10.75 -2.10 0.55
C PRO A 410 12.22 -1.90 0.19
N THR A 411 12.86 -0.81 0.61
CA THR A 411 14.33 -0.71 0.61
C THR A 411 14.84 -0.89 2.04
N SER A 412 16.04 -1.40 2.23
CA SER A 412 16.65 -1.54 3.56
C SER A 412 17.35 -0.24 3.95
N SER A 413 17.26 0.16 5.23
CA SER A 413 18.04 1.27 5.77
C SER A 413 19.46 0.87 6.20
N GLY A 414 19.80 -0.42 6.14
CA GLY A 414 21.10 -0.95 6.55
C GLY A 414 21.25 -1.17 8.05
N ASN A 415 20.30 -0.73 8.88
CA ASN A 415 20.32 -0.95 10.33
C ASN A 415 18.90 -1.01 10.93
N ALA A 416 18.78 -1.16 12.26
CA ALA A 416 17.51 -1.27 12.95
C ALA A 416 16.86 0.09 13.33
N VAL A 417 17.55 1.22 13.13
CA VAL A 417 17.12 2.55 13.61
C VAL A 417 15.79 2.96 12.98
N ARG A 418 15.65 2.87 11.65
CA ARG A 418 14.40 3.25 10.97
C ARG A 418 13.23 2.40 11.44
N GLY A 419 13.44 1.08 11.57
CA GLY A 419 12.44 0.14 12.07
C GLY A 419 11.99 0.47 13.50
N ARG A 420 12.93 0.72 14.41
CA ARG A 420 12.64 1.05 15.81
C ARG A 420 11.92 2.40 15.93
N ASN A 421 12.42 3.44 15.25
CA ASN A 421 11.81 4.77 15.26
C ASN A 421 10.37 4.72 14.76
N LYS A 422 10.13 4.03 13.64
CA LYS A 422 8.80 3.82 13.08
C LYS A 422 7.88 3.13 14.09
N GLY A 423 8.36 2.07 14.76
CA GLY A 423 7.57 1.37 15.78
C GLY A 423 7.24 2.24 17.00
N ILE A 424 8.19 3.05 17.48
CA ILE A 424 7.97 3.98 18.61
C ILE A 424 6.92 5.05 18.25
N LEU A 425 6.98 5.58 17.04
CA LEU A 425 6.06 6.61 16.56
C LEU A 425 4.63 6.08 16.46
N GLU A 426 4.48 4.87 15.93
CA GLU A 426 3.19 4.20 15.73
C GLU A 426 2.60 3.58 17.00
N ALA A 427 3.41 3.42 18.04
CA ALA A 427 3.00 2.87 19.31
C ALA A 427 1.89 3.68 19.97
N LYS A 428 0.80 2.99 20.33
CA LYS A 428 -0.31 3.49 21.14
C LYS A 428 -0.07 3.27 22.64
N GLY A 429 0.87 2.38 22.98
CA GLY A 429 1.30 2.07 24.34
C GLY A 429 1.95 3.24 25.06
N LYS A 430 1.61 3.40 26.35
CA LYS A 430 2.33 4.27 27.29
C LYS A 430 3.80 3.85 27.43
N TYR A 431 4.07 2.55 27.26
CA TYR A 431 5.40 1.96 27.34
C TYR A 431 5.79 1.24 26.05
N ILE A 432 7.06 1.32 25.68
CA ILE A 432 7.66 0.56 24.59
C ILE A 432 8.41 -0.63 25.18
N ALA A 433 8.17 -1.82 24.67
CA ALA A 433 8.97 -3.01 24.94
C ALA A 433 9.79 -3.35 23.69
N PHE A 434 11.12 -3.20 23.76
CA PHE A 434 11.99 -3.57 22.65
C PHE A 434 12.16 -5.09 22.58
N LEU A 435 12.14 -5.64 21.38
CA LEU A 435 12.46 -7.03 21.11
C LEU A 435 13.07 -7.15 19.71
N ASP A 436 14.30 -7.63 19.60
CA ASP A 436 14.91 -7.91 18.31
C ASP A 436 14.29 -9.17 17.66
N SER A 437 14.27 -9.20 16.33
CA SER A 437 13.51 -10.20 15.55
C SER A 437 13.97 -11.66 15.65
N ASP A 438 15.07 -11.92 16.36
CA ASP A 438 15.65 -13.22 16.65
C ASP A 438 15.56 -13.63 18.14
N ASP A 439 15.14 -12.73 19.02
CA ASP A 439 15.09 -12.96 20.47
C ASP A 439 13.72 -13.44 20.96
N ILE A 440 13.71 -14.08 22.14
CA ILE A 440 12.47 -14.62 22.75
C ILE A 440 12.15 -13.86 24.03
N ALA A 441 11.03 -13.15 24.07
CA ALA A 441 10.54 -12.50 25.28
C ALA A 441 10.09 -13.53 26.33
N ALA A 442 10.44 -13.32 27.59
CA ALA A 442 9.92 -14.09 28.70
C ALA A 442 8.39 -13.88 28.83
N VAL A 443 7.65 -14.95 29.06
CA VAL A 443 6.18 -14.96 29.13
C VAL A 443 5.61 -14.01 30.22
N ASP A 444 6.39 -13.80 31.29
CA ASP A 444 6.05 -12.95 32.44
C ASP A 444 6.73 -11.57 32.40
N ARG A 445 7.34 -11.18 31.27
CA ARG A 445 8.09 -9.92 31.13
C ARG A 445 7.24 -8.70 31.50
N LEU A 446 6.02 -8.59 30.98
CA LEU A 446 5.14 -7.46 31.30
C LEU A 446 4.75 -7.44 32.79
N GLU A 447 4.45 -8.60 33.37
CA GLU A 447 4.02 -8.75 34.77
C GLU A 447 5.07 -8.24 35.76
N VAL A 448 6.35 -8.48 35.47
CA VAL A 448 7.46 -8.04 36.35
C VAL A 448 7.93 -6.61 36.08
N CYS A 449 7.75 -6.09 34.86
CA CYS A 449 8.24 -4.76 34.47
C CYS A 449 7.24 -3.64 34.77
N LEU A 450 5.94 -3.85 34.52
CA LEU A 450 4.91 -2.81 34.64
C LEU A 450 4.83 -2.17 36.05
N PRO A 451 4.85 -2.94 37.16
CA PRO A 451 4.80 -2.33 38.50
C PRO A 451 5.98 -1.38 38.79
N VAL A 452 7.14 -1.66 38.20
CA VAL A 452 8.34 -0.81 38.35
C VAL A 452 8.19 0.47 37.54
N LEU A 453 7.71 0.39 36.30
CA LEU A 453 7.46 1.56 35.46
C LEU A 453 6.38 2.48 36.05
N GLU A 454 5.31 1.92 36.63
CA GLU A 454 4.27 2.69 37.31
C GLU A 454 4.73 3.34 38.62
N SER A 455 5.85 2.88 39.22
CA SER A 455 6.45 3.53 40.39
C SER A 455 7.19 4.85 40.06
N GLY A 456 7.18 5.28 38.80
CA GLY A 456 7.83 6.51 38.34
C GLY A 456 9.24 6.32 37.78
N VAL A 457 9.64 5.07 37.50
CA VAL A 457 10.85 4.73 36.72
C VAL A 457 10.57 4.97 35.23
N ASP A 458 11.56 5.44 34.47
CA ASP A 458 11.41 5.68 33.03
C ASP A 458 11.84 4.48 32.20
N VAL A 459 12.90 3.79 32.61
CA VAL A 459 13.51 2.67 31.91
C VAL A 459 13.68 1.50 32.88
N VAL A 460 13.06 0.36 32.58
CA VAL A 460 13.27 -0.91 33.30
C VAL A 460 13.94 -1.92 32.38
N TYR A 461 14.90 -2.66 32.91
CA TYR A 461 15.62 -3.70 32.20
C TYR A 461 16.04 -4.79 33.17
N GLY A 462 16.54 -5.92 32.67
CA GLY A 462 16.80 -7.08 33.51
C GLY A 462 17.88 -7.99 32.94
N GLY A 463 17.86 -9.23 33.39
CA GLY A 463 18.75 -10.26 32.87
C GLY A 463 18.26 -10.85 31.55
N TRP A 464 19.18 -11.55 30.89
CA TRP A 464 18.91 -12.34 29.70
C TRP A 464 19.53 -13.74 29.83
N ARG A 465 19.03 -14.69 29.05
CA ARG A 465 19.57 -16.05 28.97
C ARG A 465 20.18 -16.29 27.60
N ALA A 466 21.43 -16.76 27.56
CA ALA A 466 22.14 -17.02 26.31
C ALA A 466 21.51 -18.20 25.55
N LEU A 467 21.18 -17.99 24.27
CA LEU A 467 20.88 -19.02 23.29
C LEU A 467 21.99 -19.05 22.25
N LEU A 468 22.95 -19.95 22.45
CA LEU A 468 24.07 -20.15 21.54
C LEU A 468 23.74 -21.25 20.52
N ASP A 469 23.89 -20.94 19.24
CA ASP A 469 23.75 -21.91 18.15
C ASP A 469 25.07 -22.63 17.81
N GLY A 470 26.16 -22.24 18.46
CA GLY A 470 27.51 -22.78 18.27
C GLY A 470 28.30 -22.14 17.13
N THR A 471 27.72 -21.20 16.37
CA THR A 471 28.41 -20.53 15.26
C THR A 471 29.30 -19.37 15.73
N ARG A 472 29.08 -18.87 16.95
CA ARG A 472 29.85 -17.79 17.57
C ARG A 472 30.52 -18.25 18.85
N ALA A 473 31.84 -18.18 18.90
CA ALA A 473 32.61 -18.39 20.12
C ALA A 473 32.62 -17.10 20.97
N ILE A 474 32.18 -17.22 22.23
CA ILE A 474 32.20 -16.13 23.21
C ILE A 474 32.86 -16.67 24.47
N ASP A 475 34.02 -16.11 24.83
CA ASP A 475 34.77 -16.56 25.99
C ASP A 475 33.96 -16.39 27.28
N GLY A 476 33.87 -17.47 28.06
CA GLY A 476 33.19 -17.48 29.35
C GLY A 476 31.66 -17.52 29.31
N LEU A 477 31.04 -17.69 28.13
CA LEU A 477 29.58 -17.83 28.00
C LEU A 477 29.19 -19.22 27.49
N VAL A 478 28.26 -19.89 28.19
CA VAL A 478 27.72 -21.20 27.79
C VAL A 478 26.22 -21.12 27.48
N ASN A 479 25.71 -22.06 26.67
CA ASN A 479 24.31 -22.07 26.27
C ASN A 479 23.40 -22.25 27.50
N GLY A 480 22.34 -21.44 27.60
CA GLY A 480 21.44 -21.40 28.74
C GLY A 480 21.97 -20.63 29.96
N GLN A 481 23.16 -20.04 29.90
CA GLN A 481 23.69 -19.19 30.98
C GLN A 481 22.83 -17.94 31.14
N VAL A 482 22.48 -17.64 32.38
CA VAL A 482 21.75 -16.42 32.73
C VAL A 482 22.75 -15.33 33.12
N VAL A 483 22.59 -14.17 32.51
CA VAL A 483 23.37 -12.96 32.81
C VAL A 483 22.40 -11.91 33.34
N TYR A 484 22.62 -11.46 34.57
CA TYR A 484 21.83 -10.39 35.18
C TYR A 484 22.51 -9.04 34.97
N SER A 485 21.74 -8.05 34.52
CA SER A 485 22.23 -6.69 34.36
C SER A 485 22.20 -5.96 35.71
N PRO A 486 23.27 -5.26 36.11
CA PRO A 486 23.27 -4.42 37.31
C PRO A 486 22.47 -3.12 37.08
N ASP A 487 22.11 -2.43 38.17
CA ASP A 487 21.70 -1.03 38.09
C ASP A 487 22.86 -0.20 37.48
N CYS A 488 22.56 0.62 36.48
CA CYS A 488 23.56 1.40 35.74
C CYS A 488 23.60 2.86 36.22
N SER A 489 24.80 3.38 36.43
CA SER A 489 25.04 4.83 36.57
C SER A 489 25.37 5.45 35.22
N LEU A 490 25.28 6.78 35.14
CA LEU A 490 25.74 7.53 33.95
C LEU A 490 27.20 7.19 33.61
N GLU A 491 28.09 7.16 34.62
CA GLU A 491 29.51 6.81 34.43
C GLU A 491 29.69 5.40 33.87
N MET A 492 28.84 4.45 34.27
CA MET A 492 28.88 3.09 33.75
C MET A 492 28.45 3.05 32.28
N LEU A 493 27.37 3.78 31.93
CA LEU A 493 26.89 3.92 30.55
C LEU A 493 27.84 4.71 29.65
N GLU A 494 28.75 5.52 30.18
CA GLU A 494 29.80 6.16 29.35
C GLU A 494 30.88 5.17 28.88
N LYS A 495 30.96 4.01 29.55
CA LYS A 495 32.00 2.99 29.33
C LYS A 495 31.43 1.72 28.71
N THR A 496 30.23 1.32 29.09
CA THR A 496 29.67 0.01 28.75
C THR A 496 28.16 0.09 28.57
N CYS A 497 27.65 -0.57 27.52
CA CYS A 497 26.21 -0.73 27.34
C CYS A 497 25.69 -1.75 28.36
N VAL A 498 25.06 -1.28 29.44
CA VAL A 498 24.55 -2.15 30.50
C VAL A 498 23.20 -2.77 30.13
N PRO A 499 22.19 -2.00 29.67
CA PRO A 499 20.90 -2.57 29.28
C PRO A 499 21.03 -3.25 27.92
N CYS A 500 20.77 -4.56 27.89
CA CYS A 500 20.63 -5.30 26.63
C CYS A 500 19.32 -4.87 25.95
N GLN A 501 19.40 -4.41 24.69
CA GLN A 501 18.27 -3.86 23.92
C GLN A 501 16.95 -4.61 24.11
N SER A 502 16.93 -5.92 23.80
CA SER A 502 15.72 -6.75 23.89
C SER A 502 15.19 -6.99 25.30
N THR A 503 15.89 -6.56 26.36
CA THR A 503 15.38 -6.63 27.76
C THR A 503 14.68 -5.35 28.19
N VAL A 504 14.84 -4.25 27.46
CA VAL A 504 14.41 -2.93 27.91
C VAL A 504 12.92 -2.71 27.69
N MET A 505 12.24 -2.18 28.71
CA MET A 505 10.97 -1.47 28.58
C MET A 505 11.14 -0.02 29.03
N VAL A 506 10.57 0.91 28.28
CA VAL A 506 10.76 2.34 28.50
C VAL A 506 9.46 3.12 28.31
N ARG A 507 9.29 4.20 29.06
CA ARG A 507 8.19 5.16 28.88
C ARG A 507 8.31 5.83 27.50
N ARG A 508 7.26 5.72 26.68
CA ARG A 508 7.26 6.26 25.30
C ARG A 508 7.57 7.76 25.28
N ASP A 509 6.96 8.53 26.18
CA ASP A 509 7.21 9.98 26.28
C ASP A 509 8.68 10.33 26.58
N THR A 510 9.39 9.46 27.31
CA THR A 510 10.82 9.69 27.60
C THR A 510 11.66 9.55 26.33
N LEU A 511 11.32 8.61 25.43
CA LEU A 511 11.94 8.51 24.11
C LEU A 511 11.64 9.74 23.25
N LEU A 512 10.37 10.16 23.18
CA LEU A 512 9.95 11.29 22.37
C LEU A 512 10.63 12.60 22.81
N ARG A 513 10.69 12.86 24.13
CA ARG A 513 11.30 14.09 24.68
C ARG A 513 12.82 14.17 24.53
N CYS A 514 13.51 13.03 24.41
CA CYS A 514 14.96 13.02 24.27
C CYS A 514 15.41 12.97 22.80
N GLY A 515 14.49 12.75 21.87
CA GLY A 515 14.74 12.37 20.49
C GLY A 515 14.87 10.85 20.38
N LEU A 516 14.37 10.26 19.29
CA LEU A 516 14.39 8.82 19.05
C LEU A 516 15.83 8.29 18.85
N LEU A 517 16.00 7.10 18.26
CA LEU A 517 17.31 6.63 17.84
C LEU A 517 17.82 7.50 16.68
N LYS A 518 19.11 7.83 16.67
CA LYS A 518 19.70 8.72 15.65
C LYS A 518 20.14 7.93 14.43
N HIS A 519 19.72 8.35 13.23
CA HIS A 519 20.06 7.67 11.97
C HIS A 519 21.57 7.56 11.71
N ARG A 520 22.36 8.54 12.16
CA ARG A 520 23.83 8.50 12.06
C ARG A 520 24.51 7.47 12.98
N MET A 521 23.80 6.92 13.95
CA MET A 521 24.30 5.85 14.80
C MET A 521 23.95 4.51 14.13
N GLU A 522 24.79 4.04 13.21
CA GLU A 522 24.55 2.72 12.57
C GLU A 522 24.94 1.56 13.49
N TYR A 523 25.83 1.84 14.46
CA TYR A 523 26.23 0.93 15.53
C TYR A 523 26.26 1.68 16.87
N ARG A 524 26.05 0.96 17.98
CA ARG A 524 25.90 1.50 19.35
C ARG A 524 24.71 2.46 19.49
N GLU A 525 23.70 2.33 18.64
CA GLU A 525 22.50 3.16 18.62
C GLU A 525 21.66 3.02 19.89
N ASP A 526 21.61 1.83 20.46
CA ASP A 526 20.95 1.53 21.73
C ASP A 526 21.75 2.10 22.90
N HIS A 527 23.07 1.91 22.90
CA HIS A 527 23.99 2.42 23.90
C HIS A 527 23.96 3.95 23.95
N GLU A 528 24.00 4.61 22.79
CA GLU A 528 23.85 6.07 22.68
C GLU A 528 22.52 6.52 23.27
N LEU A 529 21.41 5.84 22.92
CA LEU A 529 20.09 6.16 23.42
C LEU A 529 20.05 6.02 24.95
N TRP A 530 20.51 4.91 25.52
CA TRP A 530 20.50 4.69 26.98
C TRP A 530 21.32 5.73 27.71
N LEU A 531 22.52 6.02 27.21
CA LEU A 531 23.38 7.05 27.78
C LEU A 531 22.74 8.44 27.69
N ARG A 532 22.11 8.78 26.55
CA ARG A 532 21.42 10.05 26.34
C ARG A 532 20.19 10.20 27.24
N LEU A 533 19.37 9.16 27.37
CA LEU A 533 18.23 9.15 28.28
C LEU A 533 18.70 9.39 29.72
N ALA A 534 19.75 8.68 30.16
CA ALA A 534 20.33 8.85 31.50
C ALA A 534 20.90 10.26 31.70
N TYR A 535 21.61 10.80 30.71
CA TYR A 535 22.18 12.15 30.74
C TYR A 535 21.09 13.23 30.88
N HIS A 536 19.93 13.02 30.25
CA HIS A 536 18.76 13.91 30.37
C HIS A 536 17.84 13.58 31.56
N GLY A 537 18.31 12.77 32.52
CA GLY A 537 17.66 12.57 33.81
C GLY A 537 16.60 11.47 33.85
N ALA A 538 16.52 10.60 32.83
CA ALA A 538 15.64 9.44 32.88
C ALA A 538 16.07 8.49 34.01
N LYS A 539 15.10 7.94 34.73
CA LYS A 539 15.35 7.02 35.85
C LYS A 539 15.41 5.58 35.34
N PHE A 540 16.55 4.93 35.55
CA PHE A 540 16.81 3.54 35.18
C PHE A 540 16.62 2.61 36.39
N LYS A 541 16.09 1.40 36.14
CA LYS A 541 16.04 0.35 37.15
C LYS A 541 16.28 -1.04 36.56
N ALA A 542 17.28 -1.73 37.09
CA ALA A 542 17.48 -3.14 36.84
C ALA A 542 16.59 -3.99 37.76
N ILE A 543 16.00 -5.05 37.21
CA ILE A 543 15.22 -6.04 37.97
C ILE A 543 15.86 -7.44 37.91
N PRO A 544 15.76 -8.24 38.98
CA PRO A 544 16.43 -9.54 39.09
C PRO A 544 15.66 -10.67 38.37
N TYR A 545 15.09 -10.37 37.20
CA TYR A 545 14.32 -11.30 36.37
C TYR A 545 14.99 -11.45 35.02
N VAL A 546 14.87 -12.65 34.44
CA VAL A 546 15.27 -12.89 33.04
C VAL A 546 14.11 -12.45 32.17
N LEU A 547 14.33 -11.44 31.34
CA LEU A 547 13.28 -10.83 30.53
C LEU A 547 13.27 -11.33 29.09
N THR A 548 14.40 -11.85 28.62
CA THR A 548 14.59 -12.28 27.23
C THR A 548 15.61 -13.41 27.16
N ASP A 549 15.38 -14.36 26.25
CA ASP A 549 16.42 -15.27 25.80
C ASP A 549 17.07 -14.68 24.54
N LEU A 550 18.36 -14.37 24.64
CA LEU A 550 19.14 -13.63 23.64
C LEU A 550 19.85 -14.61 22.71
N ARG A 551 19.61 -14.52 21.40
CA ARG A 551 20.29 -15.37 20.41
C ARG A 551 21.65 -14.80 20.03
N LEU A 552 22.68 -15.63 20.22
CA LEU A 552 24.06 -15.29 19.95
C LEU A 552 24.62 -16.23 18.87
N HIS A 553 24.93 -15.66 17.71
CA HIS A 553 25.33 -16.35 16.49
C HIS A 553 26.26 -15.50 15.62
N ALA A 554 26.91 -16.09 14.62
CA ALA A 554 27.91 -15.42 13.78
C ALA A 554 27.35 -14.28 12.91
N GLY A 555 26.02 -14.20 12.79
CA GLY A 555 25.30 -13.16 12.04
C GLY A 555 24.77 -12.01 12.89
N ASN A 556 25.09 -11.93 14.19
CA ASN A 556 24.73 -10.76 14.99
C ASN A 556 25.42 -9.51 14.42
N ASN A 557 24.66 -8.43 14.24
CA ASN A 557 25.11 -7.24 13.51
C ASN A 557 26.33 -6.56 14.15
N GLU A 558 26.47 -6.66 15.48
CA GLU A 558 27.61 -6.12 16.21
C GLU A 558 28.98 -6.61 15.72
N LEU A 559 29.05 -7.79 15.10
CA LEU A 559 30.31 -8.35 14.59
C LEU A 559 30.81 -7.60 13.34
N ASN A 560 29.92 -6.96 12.58
CA ASN A 560 30.27 -6.19 11.39
C ASN A 560 31.05 -4.91 11.72
N PHE A 561 30.84 -4.36 12.92
CA PHE A 561 31.41 -3.07 13.34
C PHE A 561 32.58 -3.21 14.31
N LYS A 562 32.92 -4.44 14.74
CA LYS A 562 33.92 -4.68 15.78
C LYS A 562 35.31 -4.12 15.45
N ASN A 563 35.68 -4.08 14.16
CA ASN A 563 36.96 -3.55 13.71
C ASN A 563 37.03 -2.01 13.78
N ASP A 564 35.88 -1.33 13.84
CA ASP A 564 35.79 0.14 13.86
C ASP A 564 35.10 0.66 15.13
N ASP A 565 35.09 -0.14 16.20
CA ASP A 565 34.38 0.19 17.45
C ASP A 565 34.85 1.52 18.07
N SER A 566 36.12 1.89 17.87
CA SER A 566 36.69 3.16 18.34
C SER A 566 36.03 4.38 17.70
N HIS A 567 35.71 4.33 16.40
CA HIS A 567 34.97 5.38 15.72
C HIS A 567 33.57 5.55 16.32
N TRP A 568 32.84 4.44 16.47
CA TRP A 568 31.49 4.45 17.03
C TRP A 568 31.45 4.88 18.50
N GLN A 569 32.48 4.54 19.28
CA GLN A 569 32.62 5.02 20.65
C GLN A 569 32.89 6.52 20.69
N SER A 570 33.69 7.07 19.78
CA SER A 570 33.89 8.52 19.64
C SER A 570 32.59 9.21 19.28
N LEU A 571 31.88 8.71 18.25
CA LEU A 571 30.62 9.27 17.81
C LEU A 571 29.57 9.24 18.93
N LEU A 572 29.45 8.13 19.66
CA LEU A 572 28.57 8.05 20.84
C LEU A 572 28.87 9.16 21.86
N ARG A 573 30.15 9.45 22.15
CA ARG A 573 30.57 10.53 23.08
C ARG A 573 30.24 11.92 22.57
N ASP A 574 30.30 12.12 21.25
CA ASP A 574 29.93 13.38 20.61
C ASP A 574 28.40 13.56 20.60
N GLU A 575 27.67 12.46 20.63
CA GLU A 575 26.24 12.44 20.35
C GLU A 575 25.34 12.45 21.57
N TYR A 576 25.66 11.70 22.62
CA TYR A 576 24.69 11.45 23.70
C TYR A 576 24.21 12.71 24.44
N ARG A 577 24.99 13.82 24.39
CA ARG A 577 24.60 15.11 25.01
C ARG A 577 23.62 15.92 24.17
N LYS A 578 23.52 15.62 22.88
CA LYS A 578 22.62 16.30 21.94
C LYS A 578 21.27 15.58 21.96
N LYS A 579 20.21 16.28 22.40
CA LYS A 579 18.85 15.80 22.16
C LYS A 579 18.66 15.62 20.66
N GLY A 580 18.07 14.49 20.25
CA GLY A 580 17.58 14.38 18.87
C GLY A 580 16.38 15.33 18.69
N PRO A 581 16.03 15.69 17.45
CA PRO A 581 14.79 16.43 17.21
C PRO A 581 13.62 15.63 17.80
N SER A 582 12.66 16.33 18.41
CA SER A 582 11.38 15.68 18.70
C SER A 582 10.76 15.36 17.34
N PRO A 583 10.54 14.08 17.00
CA PRO A 583 9.96 13.72 15.73
C PRO A 583 8.60 14.42 15.60
N LYS A 584 8.32 14.93 14.40
CA LYS A 584 7.10 15.68 14.08
C LYS A 584 6.29 14.83 13.12
N LYS A 585 4.97 14.82 13.31
CA LYS A 585 4.03 14.25 12.36
C LYS A 585 3.70 15.31 11.30
N VAL A 586 4.21 15.11 10.09
CA VAL A 586 4.17 16.13 9.03
C VAL A 586 3.41 15.59 7.81
N ALA A 587 2.35 16.27 7.42
CA ALA A 587 1.50 15.86 6.31
C ALA A 587 1.58 16.85 5.15
N PHE A 588 1.71 16.34 3.92
CA PHE A 588 1.61 17.12 2.69
C PHE A 588 0.32 16.77 1.95
N LEU A 589 -0.51 17.78 1.69
CA LEU A 589 -1.74 17.65 0.91
C LEU A 589 -1.42 17.73 -0.57
N LEU A 590 -1.69 16.67 -1.33
CA LEU A 590 -1.60 16.69 -2.79
C LEU A 590 -3.00 16.68 -3.40
N ALA A 591 -3.22 17.54 -4.40
CA ALA A 591 -4.47 17.57 -5.16
C ALA A 591 -4.67 16.32 -6.04
N GLY A 592 -3.58 15.61 -6.34
CA GLY A 592 -3.56 14.32 -7.01
C GLY A 592 -2.14 13.78 -7.10
N LEU A 593 -2.00 12.49 -7.38
CA LEU A 593 -0.72 11.76 -7.36
C LEU A 593 -0.10 11.54 -8.74
N GLY A 594 -0.63 12.19 -9.78
CA GLY A 594 -0.08 12.11 -11.14
C GLY A 594 1.34 12.66 -11.26
N ILE A 595 2.08 12.17 -12.26
CA ILE A 595 3.45 12.62 -12.56
C ILE A 595 3.45 14.12 -12.87
N SER A 596 4.01 14.90 -11.97
CA SER A 596 4.19 16.34 -12.14
C SER A 596 5.39 16.84 -11.34
N GLY A 597 6.00 17.93 -11.79
CA GLY A 597 7.10 18.57 -11.07
C GLY A 597 6.68 18.99 -9.65
N GLY A 598 5.48 19.56 -9.50
CA GLY A 598 4.99 20.01 -8.19
C GLY A 598 4.80 18.87 -7.17
N ALA A 599 4.30 17.71 -7.63
CA ALA A 599 4.20 16.53 -6.78
C ALA A 599 5.60 15.97 -6.45
N ALA A 600 6.51 15.91 -7.41
CA ALA A 600 7.87 15.40 -7.20
C ALA A 600 8.65 16.20 -6.14
N VAL A 601 8.50 17.53 -6.13
CA VAL A 601 9.10 18.41 -5.10
C VAL A 601 8.54 18.14 -3.72
N ALA A 602 7.21 18.06 -3.59
CA ALA A 602 6.57 17.75 -2.32
C ALA A 602 7.01 16.38 -1.78
N LEU A 603 7.04 15.36 -2.64
CA LEU A 603 7.53 14.02 -2.28
C LEU A 603 9.02 14.03 -1.89
N LYS A 604 9.84 14.90 -2.48
CA LYS A 604 11.23 15.07 -2.05
C LYS A 604 11.33 15.68 -0.66
N HIS A 605 10.55 16.71 -0.35
CA HIS A 605 10.52 17.27 1.00
C HIS A 605 10.05 16.23 2.05
N VAL A 606 9.05 15.42 1.71
CA VAL A 606 8.64 14.29 2.57
C VAL A 606 9.80 13.30 2.77
N SER A 607 10.53 12.97 1.70
CA SER A 607 11.71 12.09 1.79
C SER A 607 12.80 12.65 2.71
N LEU A 608 13.10 13.95 2.60
CA LEU A 608 14.10 14.60 3.45
C LEU A 608 13.69 14.59 4.93
N LEU A 609 12.41 14.83 5.22
CA LEU A 609 11.89 14.77 6.59
C LEU A 609 11.91 13.34 7.15
N LEU A 610 11.65 12.33 6.32
CA LEU A 610 11.79 10.92 6.70
C LEU A 610 13.25 10.56 7.02
N ASP A 611 14.21 11.03 6.21
CA ASP A 611 15.64 10.83 6.45
C ASP A 611 16.11 11.47 7.77
N GLU A 612 15.49 12.59 8.16
CA GLU A 612 15.73 13.28 9.44
C GLU A 612 15.02 12.64 10.63
N GLY A 613 14.23 11.58 10.40
CA GLY A 613 13.54 10.80 11.44
C GLY A 613 12.17 11.36 11.86
N HIS A 614 11.58 12.25 11.07
CA HIS A 614 10.21 12.72 11.27
C HIS A 614 9.17 11.72 10.70
N ASP A 615 7.95 11.78 11.23
CA ASP A 615 6.81 11.00 10.75
C ASP A 615 6.11 11.73 9.59
N ALA A 616 6.78 11.77 8.43
CA ALA A 616 6.27 12.49 7.26
C ALA A 616 5.49 11.58 6.29
N PHE A 617 4.41 12.11 5.70
CA PHE A 617 3.56 11.39 4.75
C PHE A 617 2.74 12.34 3.86
N VAL A 618 2.05 11.76 2.87
CA VAL A 618 1.17 12.45 1.94
C VAL A 618 -0.30 12.12 2.24
N ILE A 619 -1.17 13.11 2.10
CA ILE A 619 -2.61 12.94 2.05
C ILE A 619 -3.07 13.26 0.62
N ASP A 620 -3.62 12.26 -0.06
CA ASP A 620 -4.18 12.40 -1.40
C ASP A 620 -5.63 12.88 -1.34
N LEU A 621 -5.89 14.04 -1.94
CA LEU A 621 -7.22 14.61 -2.09
C LEU A 621 -7.89 14.19 -3.40
N GLY A 622 -7.12 13.66 -4.37
CA GLY A 622 -7.64 13.17 -5.65
C GLY A 622 -8.38 11.84 -5.52
N GLY A 623 -8.05 11.04 -4.49
CA GLY A 623 -8.71 9.79 -4.15
C GLY A 623 -8.36 8.60 -5.06
N GLN A 624 -7.56 8.83 -6.11
CA GLN A 624 -7.14 7.83 -7.08
C GLN A 624 -5.67 8.03 -7.46
N GLY A 625 -4.89 6.94 -7.46
CA GLY A 625 -3.50 6.94 -7.88
C GLY A 625 -2.53 6.36 -6.84
N ASP A 626 -1.26 6.27 -7.24
CA ASP A 626 -0.13 5.89 -6.40
C ASP A 626 1.12 6.66 -6.86
N ILE A 627 2.18 6.63 -6.07
CA ILE A 627 3.47 7.31 -6.28
C ILE A 627 4.58 6.37 -6.75
N ASP A 628 4.23 5.21 -7.32
CA ASP A 628 5.17 4.21 -7.87
C ASP A 628 6.20 4.78 -8.86
N TRP A 629 5.85 5.90 -9.50
CA TRP A 629 6.71 6.61 -10.43
C TRP A 629 7.86 7.38 -9.76
N TYR A 630 7.74 7.72 -8.47
CA TYR A 630 8.73 8.51 -7.72
C TYR A 630 9.86 7.63 -7.16
N GLY A 631 9.57 6.37 -6.84
CA GLY A 631 10.60 5.41 -6.40
C GLY A 631 11.08 5.58 -4.95
N ASN A 632 10.36 6.35 -4.11
CA ASN A 632 10.56 6.33 -2.65
C ASN A 632 9.36 5.67 -1.93
N PRO A 633 9.48 4.39 -1.63
CA PRO A 633 8.39 3.64 -1.02
C PRO A 633 8.32 3.74 0.50
N ALA A 634 9.19 4.52 1.14
CA ALA A 634 9.01 4.90 2.55
C ALA A 634 7.91 5.96 2.73
N ILE A 635 7.55 6.66 1.66
CA ILE A 635 6.47 7.65 1.68
C ILE A 635 5.14 6.91 1.78
N ARG A 636 4.41 7.18 2.87
CA ARG A 636 3.03 6.72 3.01
C ARG A 636 2.09 7.70 2.36
N VAL A 637 1.09 7.17 1.68
CA VAL A 637 0.00 7.94 1.09
C VAL A 637 -1.28 7.50 1.76
N TYR A 638 -2.01 8.46 2.32
CA TYR A 638 -3.32 8.24 2.92
C TYR A 638 -4.39 8.95 2.12
N ARG A 639 -5.53 8.30 1.91
CA ARG A 639 -6.73 8.99 1.43
C ARG A 639 -7.41 9.70 2.60
N LEU A 640 -8.16 10.75 2.29
CA LEU A 640 -8.83 11.55 3.32
C LEU A 640 -9.77 10.71 4.22
N ASN A 641 -10.49 9.76 3.63
CA ASN A 641 -11.41 8.86 4.35
C ASN A 641 -10.68 7.78 5.18
N GLU A 642 -9.39 7.55 4.94
CA GLU A 642 -8.59 6.54 5.65
C GLU A 642 -7.94 7.11 6.91
N LEU A 643 -7.80 8.43 7.04
CA LEU A 643 -7.06 9.07 8.14
C LEU A 643 -7.49 8.56 9.52
N SER A 644 -8.79 8.61 9.82
CA SER A 644 -9.33 8.15 11.11
C SER A 644 -9.13 6.64 11.32
N ALA A 645 -9.36 5.83 10.30
CA ALA A 645 -9.22 4.38 10.37
C ALA A 645 -7.75 3.95 10.58
N CYS A 646 -6.83 4.70 10.00
CA CYS A 646 -5.39 4.49 10.15
C CYS A 646 -4.82 5.09 11.46
N GLY A 647 -5.65 5.74 12.28
CA GLY A 647 -5.18 6.41 13.51
C GLY A 647 -4.26 7.59 13.23
N ILE A 648 -4.44 8.26 12.09
CA ILE A 648 -3.72 9.49 11.75
C ILE A 648 -4.44 10.66 12.42
N ASP A 649 -4.07 10.90 13.67
CA ASP A 649 -4.46 12.07 14.46
C ASP A 649 -3.24 12.93 14.82
N ASN A 650 -3.47 14.11 15.42
CA ASN A 650 -2.43 14.97 15.99
C ASN A 650 -1.31 15.33 15.01
N ILE A 651 -1.65 15.82 13.82
CA ILE A 651 -0.67 16.31 12.84
C ILE A 651 0.01 17.57 13.39
N ASP A 652 1.33 17.55 13.54
CA ASP A 652 2.10 18.71 14.01
C ASP A 652 2.13 19.81 12.94
N MET A 653 2.36 19.43 11.69
CA MET A 653 2.50 20.36 10.56
C MET A 653 1.75 19.84 9.34
N LEU A 654 0.93 20.69 8.74
CA LEU A 654 0.14 20.38 7.56
C LEU A 654 0.46 21.36 6.42
N PHE A 655 0.93 20.82 5.30
CA PHE A 655 1.35 21.58 4.13
C PHE A 655 0.30 21.47 3.01
N ALA A 656 -0.28 22.60 2.62
CA ALA A 656 -0.90 22.74 1.31
C ALA A 656 0.19 22.85 0.24
N THR A 657 -0.04 22.27 -0.95
CA THR A 657 0.96 22.24 -2.04
C THR A 657 0.45 22.80 -3.38
N PHE A 658 -0.86 23.08 -3.44
CA PHE A 658 -1.56 23.67 -4.58
C PHE A 658 -2.75 24.49 -4.06
N TRP A 659 -3.21 25.49 -4.81
CA TRP A 659 -4.21 26.47 -4.33
C TRP A 659 -5.53 25.82 -3.91
N THR A 660 -5.93 24.73 -4.56
CA THR A 660 -7.14 23.97 -4.18
C THR A 660 -6.97 23.19 -2.88
N THR A 661 -5.73 22.91 -2.45
CA THR A 661 -5.46 22.22 -1.17
C THR A 661 -5.51 23.17 0.02
N VAL A 662 -5.44 24.49 -0.21
CA VAL A 662 -5.40 25.51 0.86
C VAL A 662 -6.68 25.54 1.69
N GLU A 663 -7.85 25.28 1.09
CA GLU A 663 -9.11 25.20 1.85
C GLU A 663 -9.16 24.02 2.84
N TRP A 664 -8.35 22.98 2.61
CA TRP A 664 -8.31 21.80 3.47
C TRP A 664 -7.49 22.00 4.73
N LEU A 665 -6.62 23.01 4.76
CA LEU A 665 -5.89 23.41 5.97
C LEU A 665 -6.86 23.74 7.12
N GLU A 666 -8.04 24.28 6.83
CA GLU A 666 -9.05 24.57 7.85
C GLU A 666 -9.82 23.32 8.30
N LYS A 667 -9.97 22.33 7.40
CA LYS A 667 -10.79 21.13 7.62
C LYS A 667 -10.04 20.02 8.37
N ILE A 668 -8.72 19.96 8.24
CA ILE A 668 -7.89 18.93 8.85
C ILE A 668 -7.22 19.51 10.12
N PRO A 669 -7.43 18.91 11.30
CA PRO A 669 -6.78 19.35 12.53
C PRO A 669 -5.26 19.20 12.44
N ALA A 670 -4.54 20.31 12.65
CA ALA A 670 -3.08 20.33 12.71
C ALA A 670 -2.59 21.50 13.58
N GLY A 671 -1.42 21.31 14.22
CA GLY A 671 -0.79 22.33 15.08
C GLY A 671 -0.33 23.57 14.30
N ARG A 672 0.37 23.36 13.18
CA ARG A 672 0.82 24.40 12.24
C ARG A 672 0.30 24.13 10.84
N LYS A 673 -0.06 25.20 10.13
CA LYS A 673 -0.66 25.16 8.80
C LYS A 673 0.16 26.01 7.86
N LEU A 674 0.70 25.37 6.83
CA LEU A 674 1.68 25.95 5.93
C LEU A 674 1.21 25.80 4.49
N TYR A 675 1.57 26.75 3.63
CA TYR A 675 1.38 26.66 2.19
C TYR A 675 2.74 26.68 1.48
N LEU A 676 3.12 25.53 0.93
CA LEU A 676 4.24 25.38 0.01
C LEU A 676 3.84 25.90 -1.37
N VAL A 677 4.16 27.16 -1.64
CA VAL A 677 3.86 27.82 -2.90
C VAL A 677 4.94 27.48 -3.91
N GLN A 678 4.53 26.80 -4.98
CA GLN A 678 5.44 26.28 -5.99
C GLN A 678 5.46 27.10 -7.27
N SER A 679 4.51 28.02 -7.48
CA SER A 679 4.44 28.94 -8.62
C SER A 679 3.44 30.05 -8.28
N ASP A 680 3.37 31.09 -9.11
CA ASP A 680 2.16 31.89 -9.22
C ASP A 680 1.11 31.08 -10.01
N GLU A 681 0.19 30.47 -9.28
CA GLU A 681 -0.80 29.54 -9.83
C GLU A 681 -1.92 30.27 -10.59
N ARG A 682 -1.98 31.61 -10.49
CA ARG A 682 -2.88 32.45 -11.31
C ARG A 682 -2.54 32.34 -12.80
N LEU A 683 -1.26 32.09 -13.11
CA LEU A 683 -0.77 31.96 -14.48
C LEU A 683 -1.29 30.70 -15.19
N PHE A 684 -1.80 29.71 -14.45
CA PHE A 684 -2.31 28.46 -15.04
C PHE A 684 -3.69 28.58 -15.68
N TYR A 685 -4.36 29.73 -15.49
CA TYR A 685 -5.73 29.94 -15.93
C TYR A 685 -5.79 31.17 -16.83
N GLU A 686 -6.71 31.18 -17.78
CA GLU A 686 -7.08 32.41 -18.50
C GLU A 686 -8.28 33.11 -17.83
N ASP A 687 -9.19 32.33 -17.25
CA ASP A 687 -10.40 32.82 -16.62
C ASP A 687 -10.11 33.76 -15.43
N SER A 688 -10.70 34.95 -15.49
CA SER A 688 -10.47 36.00 -14.50
C SER A 688 -11.15 35.72 -13.15
N ALA A 689 -12.18 34.89 -13.10
CA ALA A 689 -12.79 34.49 -11.83
C ALA A 689 -11.89 33.48 -11.10
N LEU A 690 -11.34 32.50 -11.81
CA LEU A 690 -10.35 31.55 -11.27
C LEU A 690 -9.09 32.27 -10.78
N LYS A 691 -8.52 33.18 -11.57
CA LYS A 691 -7.37 33.99 -11.13
C LYS A 691 -7.61 34.70 -9.79
N ARG A 692 -8.81 35.28 -9.60
CA ARG A 692 -9.19 35.91 -8.34
C ARG A 692 -9.31 34.91 -7.18
N ARG A 693 -9.87 33.72 -7.43
CA ARG A 693 -9.97 32.65 -6.42
C ARG A 693 -8.59 32.16 -5.99
N VAL A 694 -7.66 31.98 -6.94
CA VAL A 694 -6.27 31.62 -6.61
C VAL A 694 -5.63 32.73 -5.78
N ALA A 695 -5.75 33.99 -6.19
CA ALA A 695 -5.18 35.13 -5.46
C ALA A 695 -5.69 35.23 -4.01
N GLN A 696 -6.95 34.86 -3.74
CA GLN A 696 -7.50 34.82 -2.38
C GLN A 696 -6.75 33.84 -1.48
N THR A 697 -6.17 32.76 -2.02
CA THR A 697 -5.41 31.79 -1.23
C THR A 697 -4.12 32.38 -0.67
N TYR A 698 -3.44 33.27 -1.41
CA TYR A 698 -2.27 34.03 -0.97
C TYR A 698 -2.60 35.15 0.03
N GLY A 699 -3.89 35.46 0.19
CA GLY A 699 -4.41 36.40 1.17
C GLY A 699 -4.73 35.80 2.54
N LYS A 700 -4.60 34.47 2.71
CA LYS A 700 -4.92 33.81 3.99
C LYS A 700 -3.83 34.06 5.05
N ASP A 701 -4.26 34.09 6.30
CA ASP A 701 -3.37 34.19 7.46
C ASP A 701 -2.84 32.80 7.86
N ILE A 702 -1.84 32.35 7.10
CA ILE A 702 -1.15 31.07 7.25
C ILE A 702 0.35 31.26 7.00
N GLU A 703 1.18 30.27 7.35
CA GLU A 703 2.61 30.33 7.08
C GLU A 703 2.88 30.03 5.60
N TYR A 704 3.70 30.84 4.93
CA TYR A 704 4.04 30.66 3.53
C TYR A 704 5.47 30.18 3.37
N ILE A 705 5.65 29.23 2.46
CA ILE A 705 6.96 28.69 2.07
C ILE A 705 7.07 28.80 0.56
N GLY A 706 8.11 29.47 0.07
CA GLY A 706 8.38 29.65 -1.35
C GLY A 706 9.59 28.83 -1.80
N ILE A 707 9.46 28.11 -2.91
CA ILE A 707 10.54 27.24 -3.42
C ILE A 707 11.58 27.96 -4.31
N ALA A 708 11.33 29.23 -4.62
CA ALA A 708 12.17 30.07 -5.47
C ALA A 708 12.16 31.52 -4.96
N ASN A 709 13.23 32.27 -5.20
CA ASN A 709 13.38 33.64 -4.71
C ASN A 709 12.29 34.56 -5.28
N TRP A 710 11.99 34.44 -6.57
CA TRP A 710 10.92 35.23 -7.19
C TRP A 710 9.54 34.93 -6.58
N ILE A 711 9.33 33.72 -6.03
CA ILE A 711 8.09 33.34 -5.33
C ILE A 711 7.99 34.08 -4.00
N VAL A 712 9.09 34.11 -3.26
CA VAL A 712 9.21 34.87 -2.01
C VAL A 712 8.95 36.35 -2.27
N ASP A 713 9.54 36.90 -3.34
CA ASP A 713 9.38 38.30 -3.71
C ASP A 713 7.94 38.64 -4.09
N PHE A 714 7.26 37.87 -4.96
CA PHE A 714 5.89 38.22 -5.35
C PHE A 714 4.89 38.11 -4.17
N LEU A 715 5.05 37.10 -3.30
CA LEU A 715 4.16 36.94 -2.14
C LEU A 715 4.36 38.08 -1.13
N ARG A 716 5.60 38.55 -0.97
CA ARG A 716 5.91 39.71 -0.14
C ARG A 716 5.37 41.00 -0.76
N ASP A 717 5.67 41.24 -2.04
CA ASP A 717 5.46 42.53 -2.69
C ASP A 717 3.98 42.74 -3.09
N GLU A 718 3.27 41.70 -3.53
CA GLU A 718 1.85 41.79 -3.91
C GLU A 718 0.89 41.48 -2.76
N PHE A 719 1.26 40.59 -1.83
CA PHE A 719 0.35 40.09 -0.78
C PHE A 719 0.80 40.42 0.64
N GLY A 720 1.94 41.10 0.83
CA GLY A 720 2.45 41.51 2.14
C GLY A 720 2.83 40.36 3.06
N ARG A 721 3.16 39.18 2.50
CA ARG A 721 3.43 37.97 3.29
C ARG A 721 4.90 37.83 3.68
N SER A 722 5.12 37.38 4.90
CA SER A 722 6.41 36.81 5.31
C SER A 722 6.49 35.37 4.79
N VAL A 723 7.55 35.06 4.05
CA VAL A 723 7.71 33.77 3.37
C VAL A 723 9.05 33.17 3.74
N VAL A 724 9.05 31.91 4.13
CA VAL A 724 10.28 31.13 4.32
C VAL A 724 10.76 30.64 2.95
N TYR A 725 12.00 30.93 2.59
CA TYR A 725 12.61 30.40 1.38
C TYR A 725 13.08 28.95 1.62
N LEU A 726 12.52 28.01 0.87
CA LEU A 726 12.90 26.60 0.89
C LEU A 726 13.56 26.25 -0.46
N PRO A 727 14.89 26.28 -0.57
CA PRO A 727 15.58 26.09 -1.85
C PRO A 727 15.42 24.66 -2.38
N ASN A 728 15.27 24.54 -3.70
CA ASN A 728 15.29 23.25 -4.39
C ASN A 728 16.72 22.79 -4.73
N GLY A 729 16.89 21.49 -4.97
CA GLY A 729 18.15 20.90 -5.42
C GLY A 729 17.95 19.77 -6.43
N ILE A 730 19.03 19.11 -6.84
CA ILE A 730 19.01 17.92 -7.69
C ILE A 730 19.57 16.70 -6.96
N ASP A 731 18.98 15.55 -7.21
CA ASP A 731 19.44 14.28 -6.66
C ASP A 731 20.55 13.69 -7.55
N ALA A 732 21.80 13.91 -7.16
CA ALA A 732 22.97 13.44 -7.90
C ALA A 732 23.11 11.90 -7.90
N ALA A 733 22.43 11.19 -6.99
CA ALA A 733 22.38 9.73 -7.00
C ALA A 733 21.35 9.20 -8.02
N LEU A 734 20.40 10.03 -8.43
CA LEU A 734 19.37 9.69 -9.41
C LEU A 734 19.76 10.12 -10.83
N PHE A 735 20.30 11.33 -10.97
CA PHE A 735 20.66 11.93 -12.26
C PHE A 735 22.17 12.06 -12.39
N TYR A 736 22.72 11.23 -13.26
CA TYR A 736 24.13 11.20 -13.64
C TYR A 736 24.25 10.61 -15.05
N PRO A 737 25.39 10.79 -15.75
CA PRO A 737 25.58 10.19 -17.07
C PRO A 737 25.53 8.66 -16.98
N ASP A 738 24.56 8.05 -17.66
CA ASP A 738 24.34 6.60 -17.72
C ASP A 738 24.58 6.07 -19.14
N VAL A 739 24.57 4.76 -19.31
CA VAL A 739 24.66 4.09 -20.62
C VAL A 739 23.44 4.49 -21.46
N PRO A 740 23.63 5.06 -22.68
CA PRO A 740 22.53 5.38 -23.58
C PRO A 740 21.67 4.16 -23.94
N LEU A 741 20.36 4.38 -24.10
CA LEU A 741 19.38 3.36 -24.54
C LEU A 741 19.63 2.87 -25.97
N SER A 742 20.29 3.70 -26.78
CA SER A 742 20.75 3.38 -28.12
C SER A 742 21.99 4.21 -28.44
N GLU A 743 22.84 3.66 -29.31
CA GLU A 743 24.05 4.34 -29.77
C GLU A 743 23.69 5.71 -30.37
N LYS A 744 24.52 6.71 -30.06
CA LYS A 744 24.34 8.07 -30.57
C LYS A 744 24.99 8.19 -31.95
N ASN A 745 24.30 8.82 -32.89
CA ASN A 745 24.85 9.12 -34.19
C ASN A 745 25.56 10.49 -34.16
N PRO A 746 26.88 10.56 -34.32
CA PRO A 746 27.60 11.84 -34.32
C PRO A 746 27.19 12.78 -35.46
N GLN A 747 26.63 12.25 -36.56
CA GLN A 747 26.21 13.05 -37.72
C GLN A 747 24.74 13.49 -37.66
N CYS A 748 23.95 12.96 -36.71
CA CYS A 748 22.54 13.29 -36.57
C CYS A 748 22.22 13.42 -35.06
N PRO A 749 22.40 14.63 -34.48
CA PRO A 749 22.17 14.85 -33.06
C PRO A 749 20.76 14.49 -32.64
N ARG A 750 20.61 13.93 -31.44
CA ARG A 750 19.30 13.58 -30.88
C ARG A 750 18.76 14.72 -30.02
N VAL A 751 17.57 15.21 -30.39
CA VAL A 751 16.87 16.28 -29.68
C VAL A 751 15.72 15.71 -28.87
N LEU A 752 15.67 16.06 -27.58
CA LEU A 752 14.63 15.68 -26.66
C LEU A 752 13.67 16.86 -26.43
N ILE A 753 12.38 16.61 -26.58
CA ILE A 753 11.31 17.46 -26.06
C ILE A 753 10.71 16.80 -24.83
N GLU A 754 10.65 17.54 -23.72
CA GLU A 754 10.06 17.08 -22.47
C GLU A 754 8.86 17.94 -22.09
N GLY A 755 7.77 17.28 -21.69
CA GLY A 755 6.63 17.89 -21.04
C GLY A 755 5.31 17.21 -21.42
N PRO A 756 4.25 17.34 -20.59
CA PRO A 756 2.94 16.84 -20.94
C PRO A 756 2.41 17.54 -22.20
N VAL A 757 2.13 16.75 -23.24
CA VAL A 757 1.61 17.21 -24.53
C VAL A 757 0.23 17.87 -24.36
N SER A 758 -0.57 17.35 -23.43
CA SER A 758 -1.93 17.84 -23.15
C SER A 758 -1.98 19.22 -22.48
N VAL A 759 -0.84 19.76 -22.02
CA VAL A 759 -0.78 21.01 -21.26
C VAL A 759 -0.21 22.14 -22.14
N PRO A 760 -1.04 23.07 -22.65
CA PRO A 760 -0.62 24.04 -23.66
C PRO A 760 0.54 24.95 -23.22
N PHE A 761 0.55 25.37 -21.95
CA PHE A 761 1.60 26.25 -21.45
C PHE A 761 2.96 25.56 -21.32
N LYS A 762 3.03 24.22 -21.39
CA LYS A 762 4.32 23.50 -21.43
C LYS A 762 5.02 23.58 -22.79
N GLY A 763 4.34 24.10 -23.82
CA GLY A 763 4.93 24.50 -25.10
C GLY A 763 5.51 23.35 -25.91
N VAL A 764 5.02 22.12 -25.72
CA VAL A 764 5.50 20.94 -26.46
C VAL A 764 5.29 21.09 -27.96
N ALA A 765 4.15 21.66 -28.37
CA ALA A 765 3.85 21.94 -29.77
C ALA A 765 4.80 22.98 -30.38
N ASP A 766 5.16 24.03 -29.64
CA ASP A 766 6.12 25.05 -30.08
C ASP A 766 7.54 24.47 -30.19
N ALA A 767 7.92 23.61 -29.24
CA ALA A 767 9.18 22.87 -29.29
C ALA A 767 9.23 21.95 -30.51
N TYR A 768 8.13 21.24 -30.82
CA TYR A 768 8.03 20.41 -32.02
C TYR A 768 8.17 21.26 -33.29
N ALA A 769 7.44 22.37 -33.39
CA ALA A 769 7.51 23.29 -34.53
C ALA A 769 8.92 23.87 -34.75
N ALA A 770 9.70 24.05 -33.68
CA ALA A 770 11.07 24.53 -33.80
C ALA A 770 11.99 23.50 -34.49
N VAL A 771 11.77 22.20 -34.26
CA VAL A 771 12.70 21.13 -34.68
C VAL A 771 12.17 20.24 -35.81
N SER A 772 10.89 20.34 -36.16
CA SER A 772 10.25 19.50 -37.18
C SER A 772 10.89 19.59 -38.57
N GLU A 773 11.56 20.70 -38.88
CA GLU A 773 12.27 20.93 -40.15
C GLU A 773 13.78 20.67 -40.05
N LEU A 774 14.30 20.28 -38.89
CA LEU A 774 15.71 19.98 -38.69
C LEU A 774 15.98 18.50 -38.97
N ASP A 775 17.18 18.20 -39.48
CA ASP A 775 17.65 16.83 -39.71
C ASP A 775 18.25 16.27 -38.41
N CYS A 776 17.36 15.90 -37.48
CA CYS A 776 17.70 15.38 -36.16
C CYS A 776 16.80 14.21 -35.80
N GLU A 777 17.31 13.31 -34.96
CA GLU A 777 16.50 12.28 -34.31
C GLU A 777 15.67 12.93 -33.18
N LEU A 778 14.34 12.91 -33.31
CA LEU A 778 13.43 13.57 -32.39
C LEU A 778 12.82 12.59 -31.39
N TRP A 779 13.16 12.80 -30.12
CA TRP A 779 12.57 12.07 -28.99
C TRP A 779 11.61 12.97 -28.22
N VAL A 780 10.49 12.38 -27.77
CA VAL A 780 9.49 13.09 -26.97
C VAL A 780 9.18 12.29 -25.71
N VAL A 781 9.22 12.96 -24.55
CA VAL A 781 8.77 12.41 -23.27
C VAL A 781 7.56 13.21 -22.79
N SER A 782 6.48 12.51 -22.45
CA SER A 782 5.24 13.10 -21.97
C SER A 782 4.71 12.40 -20.73
N SER A 783 4.36 13.16 -19.69
CA SER A 783 3.63 12.61 -18.53
C SER A 783 2.14 12.46 -18.80
N ASP A 784 1.58 13.27 -19.71
CA ASP A 784 0.17 13.25 -20.09
C ASP A 784 -0.06 13.73 -21.53
N GLY A 785 -0.98 13.08 -22.23
CA GLY A 785 -1.16 13.25 -23.67
C GLY A 785 -0.10 12.54 -24.52
N VAL A 786 -0.40 12.41 -25.82
CA VAL A 786 0.45 11.78 -26.83
C VAL A 786 0.71 12.77 -27.98
N PRO A 787 1.87 12.69 -28.65
CA PRO A 787 2.14 13.48 -29.85
C PRO A 787 1.04 13.37 -30.90
N GLU A 788 0.79 14.45 -31.63
CA GLU A 788 -0.18 14.43 -32.71
C GLU A 788 0.20 13.42 -33.81
N PRO A 789 -0.75 12.77 -34.49
CA PRO A 789 -0.45 11.73 -35.48
C PRO A 789 0.43 12.18 -36.65
N HIS A 790 0.46 13.49 -36.94
CA HIS A 790 1.24 14.09 -38.02
C HIS A 790 2.65 14.52 -37.57
N TRP A 791 3.01 14.34 -36.29
CA TRP A 791 4.33 14.68 -35.80
C TRP A 791 5.36 13.61 -36.20
N ARG A 792 6.51 14.05 -36.71
CA ARG A 792 7.67 13.17 -36.94
C ARG A 792 8.37 12.93 -35.60
N VAL A 793 8.09 11.81 -34.95
CA VAL A 793 8.72 11.42 -33.68
C VAL A 793 9.39 10.06 -33.85
N ASP A 794 10.70 10.00 -33.67
CA ASP A 794 11.49 8.77 -33.81
C ASP A 794 11.33 7.88 -32.57
N ARG A 795 11.18 8.48 -31.39
CA ARG A 795 10.88 7.74 -30.15
C ARG A 795 9.99 8.54 -29.21
N PHE A 796 8.93 7.89 -28.73
CA PHE A 796 8.00 8.45 -27.76
C PHE A 796 8.04 7.66 -26.45
N PHE A 797 8.10 8.37 -25.33
CA PHE A 797 8.00 7.79 -24.00
C PHE A 797 6.85 8.45 -23.24
N GLN A 798 6.05 7.63 -22.57
CA GLN A 798 4.90 8.09 -21.81
C GLN A 798 4.97 7.62 -20.37
N LYS A 799 4.67 8.52 -19.42
CA LYS A 799 4.60 8.21 -17.97
C LYS A 799 5.84 7.45 -17.45
N VAL A 800 7.01 7.97 -17.81
CA VAL A 800 8.30 7.38 -17.43
C VAL A 800 8.51 7.50 -15.91
N ARG A 801 9.00 6.44 -15.27
CA ARG A 801 9.38 6.46 -13.85
C ARG A 801 10.63 7.33 -13.68
N GLN A 802 10.75 8.01 -12.55
CA GLN A 802 11.81 9.00 -12.34
C GLN A 802 13.22 8.36 -12.44
N GLU A 803 13.38 7.13 -11.95
CA GLU A 803 14.65 6.38 -12.03
C GLU A 803 15.09 6.04 -13.47
N ASP A 804 14.14 5.97 -14.40
CA ASP A 804 14.41 5.64 -15.81
C ASP A 804 14.74 6.89 -16.65
N MET A 805 14.36 8.09 -16.19
CA MET A 805 14.55 9.34 -16.92
C MET A 805 16.02 9.63 -17.23
N ARG A 806 16.94 9.29 -16.32
CA ARG A 806 18.39 9.51 -16.51
C ARG A 806 18.92 8.84 -17.77
N ARG A 807 18.38 7.66 -18.14
CA ARG A 807 18.80 6.92 -19.33
C ARG A 807 18.32 7.60 -20.60
N ILE A 808 17.11 8.17 -20.57
CA ILE A 808 16.57 8.95 -21.68
C ILE A 808 17.40 10.22 -21.88
N TYR A 809 17.67 10.97 -20.81
CA TYR A 809 18.53 12.15 -20.90
C TYR A 809 19.93 11.80 -21.40
N SER A 810 20.58 10.79 -20.83
CA SER A 810 21.92 10.34 -21.25
C SER A 810 21.96 9.89 -22.72
N SER A 811 20.81 9.47 -23.25
CA SER A 811 20.66 9.09 -24.66
C SER A 811 20.57 10.29 -25.60
N CYS A 812 20.24 11.48 -25.13
CA CYS A 812 20.01 12.66 -25.98
C CYS A 812 21.18 13.64 -25.93
N ASP A 813 21.33 14.47 -26.96
CA ASP A 813 22.40 15.46 -27.06
C ASP A 813 21.92 16.85 -26.68
N ILE A 814 20.67 17.17 -27.05
CA ILE A 814 20.05 18.46 -26.81
C ILE A 814 18.70 18.25 -26.14
N LEU A 815 18.41 18.98 -25.06
CA LEU A 815 17.06 19.17 -24.54
C LEU A 815 16.52 20.51 -25.04
N LEU A 816 15.32 20.51 -25.64
CA LEU A 816 14.56 21.71 -25.97
C LEU A 816 13.33 21.82 -25.07
N LYS A 817 13.27 22.89 -24.25
CA LYS A 817 12.18 23.16 -23.32
C LYS A 817 11.53 24.53 -23.60
N MET A 818 10.35 24.52 -24.20
CA MET A 818 9.61 25.74 -24.59
C MET A 818 8.45 26.09 -23.63
N SER A 819 8.61 25.82 -22.34
CA SER A 819 7.54 26.02 -21.36
C SER A 819 7.36 27.50 -20.99
N ARG A 820 6.12 28.01 -21.07
CA ARG A 820 5.74 29.41 -20.80
C ARG A 820 5.69 29.74 -19.32
N ILE A 821 5.50 28.72 -18.48
CA ILE A 821 5.40 28.87 -17.03
C ILE A 821 6.25 27.78 -16.39
N GLU A 822 7.29 28.24 -15.69
CA GLU A 822 8.11 27.41 -14.84
C GLU A 822 8.41 28.19 -13.56
N SER A 823 8.51 27.44 -12.47
CA SER A 823 9.05 27.95 -11.21
C SER A 823 10.51 27.56 -11.09
N PHE A 824 10.77 26.39 -10.51
CA PHE A 824 12.07 25.74 -10.57
C PHE A 824 11.98 24.62 -11.61
N ALA A 825 12.47 24.88 -12.82
CA ALA A 825 12.40 23.90 -13.90
C ALA A 825 13.40 22.75 -13.64
N TYR A 826 12.93 21.57 -13.26
CA TYR A 826 13.81 20.40 -13.05
C TYR A 826 14.36 19.79 -14.34
N PRO A 827 13.56 19.56 -15.40
CA PRO A 827 14.01 18.82 -16.57
C PRO A 827 15.32 19.34 -17.20
N PRO A 828 15.56 20.66 -17.32
CA PRO A 828 16.84 21.14 -17.84
C PRO A 828 18.03 20.90 -16.89
N LEU A 829 17.83 20.96 -15.57
CA LEU A 829 18.87 20.64 -14.58
C LEU A 829 19.22 19.14 -14.59
N GLU A 830 18.20 18.29 -14.67
CA GLU A 830 18.31 16.84 -14.80
C GLU A 830 19.03 16.44 -16.10
N ALA A 831 18.67 17.07 -17.21
CA ALA A 831 19.31 16.86 -18.50
C ALA A 831 20.79 17.30 -18.49
N MET A 832 21.12 18.43 -17.86
CA MET A 832 22.51 18.84 -17.66
C MET A 832 23.30 17.83 -16.82
N ALA A 833 22.70 17.28 -15.76
CA ALA A 833 23.33 16.27 -14.92
C ALA A 833 23.63 14.96 -15.69
N CYS A 834 22.82 14.65 -16.70
CA CYS A 834 22.99 13.49 -17.57
C CYS A 834 23.82 13.77 -18.83
N GLY A 835 24.25 15.03 -19.05
CA GLY A 835 25.16 15.40 -20.12
C GLY A 835 24.51 15.99 -21.39
N CYS A 836 23.24 16.40 -21.35
CA CYS A 836 22.63 17.14 -22.45
C CYS A 836 23.07 18.61 -22.46
N SER A 837 23.17 19.19 -23.66
CA SER A 837 23.08 20.65 -23.81
C SER A 837 21.62 21.10 -23.80
N VAL A 838 21.36 22.32 -23.35
CA VAL A 838 20.00 22.75 -23.02
C VAL A 838 19.65 24.04 -23.77
N VAL A 839 18.48 24.03 -24.41
CA VAL A 839 17.79 25.21 -24.92
C VAL A 839 16.50 25.40 -24.13
N VAL A 840 16.32 26.56 -23.51
CA VAL A 840 15.16 26.87 -22.68
C VAL A 840 14.53 28.19 -23.11
N MET A 841 13.21 28.27 -23.05
CA MET A 841 12.51 29.52 -23.21
C MET A 841 12.59 30.38 -21.95
N GLU A 842 12.76 31.69 -22.13
CA GLU A 842 12.76 32.66 -21.05
C GLU A 842 11.34 32.86 -20.49
N VAL A 843 11.22 32.83 -19.16
CA VAL A 843 9.95 33.00 -18.43
C VAL A 843 10.11 34.04 -17.32
N LYS A 844 9.00 34.70 -16.96
CA LYS A 844 8.98 35.84 -16.00
C LYS A 844 9.63 35.56 -14.64
N GLY A 845 9.61 34.31 -14.17
CA GLY A 845 10.24 33.90 -12.90
C GLY A 845 11.72 33.51 -13.01
N GLY A 846 12.25 33.34 -14.22
CA GLY A 846 13.61 32.85 -14.47
C GLY A 846 13.86 31.42 -13.96
N ILE A 847 14.54 30.61 -14.77
CA ILE A 847 15.09 29.34 -14.28
C ILE A 847 16.35 29.70 -13.45
N GLU A 848 16.29 29.60 -12.12
CA GLU A 848 17.29 30.19 -11.19
C GLU A 848 18.74 29.82 -11.49
N TYR A 849 18.98 28.60 -11.96
CA TYR A 849 20.30 28.10 -12.29
C TYR A 849 20.75 28.40 -13.73
N ALA A 850 19.85 28.87 -14.60
CA ALA A 850 20.09 28.96 -16.03
C ALA A 850 20.65 30.34 -16.41
N VAL A 851 21.87 30.35 -16.95
CA VAL A 851 22.60 31.53 -17.41
C VAL A 851 22.86 31.39 -18.91
N ASP A 852 22.32 32.34 -19.68
CA ASP A 852 22.39 32.30 -21.15
C ASP A 852 23.85 32.36 -21.65
N GLY A 853 24.16 31.50 -22.62
CA GLY A 853 25.50 31.36 -23.21
C GLY A 853 26.54 30.66 -22.33
N GLU A 854 26.28 30.52 -21.03
CA GLU A 854 27.18 29.86 -20.06
C GLU A 854 26.84 28.38 -19.88
N ASN A 855 25.60 28.05 -19.50
CA ASN A 855 25.17 26.67 -19.28
C ASN A 855 23.90 26.28 -20.06
N VAL A 856 23.16 27.25 -20.59
CA VAL A 856 22.03 27.05 -21.49
C VAL A 856 22.08 28.03 -22.65
N LEU A 857 21.27 27.80 -23.69
CA LEU A 857 20.83 28.86 -24.61
C LEU A 857 19.40 29.27 -24.27
N LYS A 858 19.18 30.56 -24.01
CA LYS A 858 17.85 31.11 -23.77
C LYS A 858 17.25 31.65 -25.07
N VAL A 859 15.94 31.47 -25.21
CA VAL A 859 15.17 32.04 -26.32
C VAL A 859 13.97 32.83 -25.80
N GLY A 860 13.57 33.85 -26.54
CA GLY A 860 12.45 34.71 -26.16
C GLY A 860 11.13 33.94 -26.01
N SER A 861 10.24 34.44 -25.17
CA SER A 861 8.93 33.84 -24.92
C SER A 861 8.11 33.73 -26.22
N GLY A 862 7.79 32.50 -26.62
CA GLY A 862 7.04 32.18 -27.84
C GLY A 862 7.85 32.24 -29.14
N ASP A 863 9.16 32.46 -29.08
CA ASP A 863 10.00 32.59 -30.27
C ASP A 863 10.50 31.23 -30.81
N VAL A 864 9.64 30.60 -31.60
CA VAL A 864 9.92 29.29 -32.25
C VAL A 864 11.10 29.37 -33.23
N LEU A 865 11.30 30.52 -33.89
CA LEU A 865 12.39 30.69 -34.86
C LEU A 865 13.74 30.82 -34.16
N ALA A 866 13.80 31.57 -33.06
CA ALA A 866 15.00 31.61 -32.22
C ALA A 866 15.31 30.24 -31.62
N ALA A 867 14.29 29.49 -31.16
CA ALA A 867 14.46 28.11 -30.69
C ALA A 867 15.08 27.21 -31.76
N ARG A 868 14.56 27.26 -33.00
CA ARG A 868 15.11 26.54 -34.15
C ARG A 868 16.56 26.91 -34.40
N SER A 869 16.87 28.21 -34.40
CA SER A 869 18.24 28.71 -34.61
C SER A 869 19.19 28.26 -33.51
N ALA A 870 18.75 28.24 -32.25
CA ALA A 870 19.54 27.80 -31.12
C ALA A 870 19.83 26.29 -31.17
N VAL A 871 18.82 25.48 -31.48
CA VAL A 871 19.01 24.03 -31.66
C VAL A 871 19.95 23.74 -32.84
N ARG A 872 19.75 24.39 -34.00
CA ARG A 872 20.64 24.24 -35.16
C ARG A 872 22.08 24.61 -34.82
N ARG A 873 22.29 25.71 -34.10
CA ARG A 873 23.62 26.10 -33.64
C ARG A 873 24.28 25.03 -32.77
N LEU A 874 23.54 24.35 -31.89
CA LEU A 874 24.08 23.25 -31.09
C LEU A 874 24.29 21.95 -31.89
N MET A 875 23.56 21.76 -32.99
CA MET A 875 23.81 20.66 -33.92
C MET A 875 25.10 20.87 -34.71
N ASP A 876 25.36 22.11 -35.14
CA ASP A 876 26.48 22.44 -36.03
C ASP A 876 27.80 22.75 -35.30
N ASP A 877 27.74 23.12 -34.01
CA ASP A 877 28.91 23.52 -33.20
C ASP A 877 29.15 22.58 -32.00
N ASP A 878 29.94 21.53 -32.25
CA ASP A 878 30.36 20.56 -31.23
C ASP A 878 31.11 21.22 -30.06
N GLY A 879 31.92 22.24 -30.33
CA GLY A 879 32.69 22.95 -29.32
C GLY A 879 31.79 23.72 -28.35
N LEU A 880 30.75 24.37 -28.87
CA LEU A 880 29.73 25.01 -28.05
C LEU A 880 28.95 23.98 -27.23
N ARG A 881 28.54 22.86 -27.84
CA ARG A 881 27.80 21.79 -27.15
C ARG A 881 28.61 21.20 -26.00
N ASP A 882 29.89 20.90 -26.21
CA ASP A 882 30.79 20.40 -25.18
C ASP A 882 31.03 21.44 -24.06
N ARG A 883 31.15 22.72 -24.42
CA ARG A 883 31.30 23.81 -23.46
C ARG A 883 30.09 23.93 -22.55
N LEU A 884 28.88 23.96 -23.11
CA LEU A 884 27.63 24.04 -22.35
C LEU A 884 27.45 22.79 -21.48
N ARG A 885 27.72 21.58 -22.01
CA ARG A 885 27.68 20.33 -21.23
C ARG A 885 28.60 20.39 -20.01
N ASN A 886 29.85 20.78 -20.20
CA ASN A 886 30.83 20.90 -19.11
C ASN A 886 30.43 21.97 -18.09
N SER A 887 29.82 23.06 -18.53
CA SER A 887 29.27 24.08 -17.64
C SER A 887 28.05 23.57 -16.88
N GLY A 888 27.17 22.82 -17.52
CA GLY A 888 26.02 22.17 -16.90
C GLY A 888 26.42 21.25 -15.75
N PHE A 889 27.47 20.42 -15.93
CA PHE A 889 28.02 19.62 -14.83
C PHE A 889 28.52 20.45 -13.66
N ARG A 890 29.12 21.63 -13.91
CA ARG A 890 29.52 22.54 -12.83
C ARG A 890 28.32 23.17 -12.14
N THR A 891 27.29 23.56 -12.89
CA THR A 891 26.04 24.07 -12.34
C THR A 891 25.42 23.05 -11.40
N VAL A 892 25.23 21.80 -11.85
CA VAL A 892 24.60 20.71 -11.07
C VAL A 892 25.27 20.50 -9.71
N ARG A 893 26.61 20.59 -9.63
CA ARG A 893 27.36 20.44 -8.36
C ARG A 893 27.01 21.48 -7.30
N ASN A 894 26.50 22.64 -7.71
CA ASN A 894 26.17 23.74 -6.80
C ASN A 894 24.71 23.68 -6.29
N TRP A 895 23.88 22.78 -6.82
CA TRP A 895 22.44 22.70 -6.53
C TRP A 895 22.08 21.45 -5.72
N SER A 896 22.73 21.24 -4.57
CA SER A 896 22.40 20.11 -3.67
C SER A 896 21.14 20.35 -2.84
N TRP A 897 20.55 19.28 -2.28
CA TRP A 897 19.42 19.36 -1.34
C TRP A 897 19.81 19.72 0.10
N GLU A 898 21.09 19.87 0.43
CA GLU A 898 21.56 20.20 1.79
C GLU A 898 21.01 21.51 2.36
N PRO A 899 20.92 22.62 1.58
CA PRO A 899 20.27 23.84 2.06
C PRO A 899 18.81 23.62 2.43
N ALA A 900 18.08 22.79 1.68
CA ALA A 900 16.69 22.46 1.95
C ALA A 900 16.54 21.66 3.25
N ARG A 901 17.40 20.65 3.48
CA ARG A 901 17.45 19.89 4.74
C ARG A 901 17.60 20.83 5.94
N LYS A 902 18.56 21.76 5.86
CA LYS A 902 18.79 22.75 6.93
C LYS A 902 17.54 23.59 7.23
N VAL A 903 16.83 24.06 6.21
CA VAL A 903 15.61 24.87 6.39
C VAL A 903 14.47 24.01 6.97
N LEU A 904 14.29 22.78 6.48
CA LEU A 904 13.28 21.86 7.00
C LEU A 904 13.52 21.50 8.48
N SER A 905 14.77 21.22 8.85
CA SER A 905 15.15 20.98 10.24
C SER A 905 14.85 22.19 11.14
N GLN A 906 15.11 23.42 10.68
CA GLN A 906 14.74 24.63 11.43
C GLN A 906 13.22 24.77 11.57
N LEU A 907 12.47 24.46 10.51
CA LEU A 907 11.01 24.48 10.52
C LEU A 907 10.41 23.46 11.48
N THR A 908 11.05 22.31 11.70
CA THR A 908 10.54 21.27 12.61
C THR A 908 10.99 21.46 14.07
N GLU A 909 12.02 22.26 14.33
CA GLU A 909 12.47 22.63 15.67
C GLU A 909 11.60 23.72 16.33
N SER A 910 11.06 24.65 15.53
CA SER A 910 10.14 25.71 15.95
C SER A 910 8.71 25.21 16.19
#